data_AF-A0A6I1KBQ7-F1
#
_entry.id   AF-A0A6I1KBQ7-F1
#
_cell.length_a   1.000
_cell.length_b   1.000
_cell.length_c   1.000
_cell.angle_alpha   90.00
_cell.angle_beta   90.00
_cell.angle_gamma   90.00
#
_symmetry.space_group_name_H-M   'P 1'
#
loop_
_entity.id
_entity.type
_entity.pdbx_description
1 polymer ?
#
loop_
_entity_poly.entity_id
_entity_poly.type
_entity_poly.pdbx_seq_one_letter_code
_entity_poly.pdbx_strand_id
1 'polypeptide(L)'
;MNRRSILVLGTALLVGSTSLSASDWPMWRANPGRTAAVAPALPEKLAVLWTRELGPLKPAFRDVRLQFDKGYEPVVLGKQLFVTSSRDDSVTAFATDTGAVLWKVFADGPVRFAPVAGDGRVLFGSDDGILRCVSAATGELLWQKRAVPNNRQLLGNGRLISVWPIRGGPVLHAGRVYFAAGVWPLEGVFIYCLDAATGREIWLNDSASYIYGVHPHQAEAFGGIAPQGYLLVDGADLVVPCSSAYPARLDLATAKLKDFALPAAGRLPGGWFASTTEDKELQRKKRLGLLFDNEVNAVRHEDKPRAEGDTGVRRTFRAGGKELSFDGPWPGVTGKVHSVLAADGKVFVVTEEGRLTALVAAPGRADLLVGRREPSPTEAAQQRGPTMLQAKRLLAAAGTPRGYALVLGLGEPGLLESLAQQSQFKFLALTEDAAKLTAARQRLAAAGLYGERIALRQVAPKDSGFPPYFANFIALASGAALPDPTALKHIYGWLRPYGGRLVGPESLARIAEVAKLPQASIKVADGFAVITREGALEGSTNYKGDFQTSPDELVKAPFGVLWFDDTLGHFKRSPQPKFIDGVMVSVDKNWLDITNRKGKQDYKLQPAVFSDVYTGRVLDAAEAPASSQSFSQVDREKVQQSQYRPPTQKDDWKPAAPVAGTRVNPLTGDYEPRAFPKSYGCDGGFDYGHLYTMRSGTAAFYDKRLDSGTIHISGPRSGCTSSVIPANGVLNVPYFYEGCSCSYPLPMALSLVSLPPTFEQWAAWGSVATSNLVGKIERIGINFGAPGDRRTDDGTLWLAYPAVGGPSPKVDVRTEPAAPEYFYRHSVWIEGGEGWPWVGASGVKGLQRVTVVGLKPGNYTVRLVFTEPDAMAKLGGRKFAARLQDQTVAESLDVFAEAGGAMHVVTKQFAKVAVTDGTLTVQLDAQSGATLLNGLEIIRAGLTLDPLPNPARVPGRM
;
A
#
# COMPACT_ATOMS: atom_id res chain seq x y z
N MET A 1 -70.68 -26.83 -24.98
CA MET A 1 -70.45 -25.41 -25.30
C MET A 1 -70.08 -24.68 -24.02
N ASN A 2 -68.83 -24.20 -23.90
CA ASN A 2 -68.50 -22.91 -23.27
C ASN A 2 -66.99 -22.66 -23.35
N ARG A 3 -66.64 -21.55 -24.02
CA ARG A 3 -65.31 -21.03 -24.24
C ARG A 3 -64.73 -20.49 -22.94
N ARG A 4 -63.46 -20.78 -22.65
CA ARG A 4 -62.66 -20.06 -21.65
C ARG A 4 -61.68 -19.13 -22.37
N SER A 5 -61.81 -17.84 -22.09
CA SER A 5 -60.95 -16.77 -22.58
C SER A 5 -59.60 -16.80 -21.86
N ILE A 6 -58.51 -16.70 -22.62
CA ILE A 6 -57.15 -16.50 -22.12
C ILE A 6 -56.90 -14.99 -22.06
N LEU A 7 -56.60 -14.46 -20.87
CA LEU A 7 -56.17 -13.09 -20.65
C LEU A 7 -54.63 -13.06 -20.67
N VAL A 8 -54.05 -12.41 -21.67
CA VAL A 8 -52.60 -12.14 -21.76
C VAL A 8 -52.32 -10.85 -20.99
N LEU A 9 -51.65 -10.93 -19.84
CA LEU A 9 -51.00 -9.78 -19.21
C LEU A 9 -49.61 -9.61 -19.83
N GLY A 10 -49.44 -8.54 -20.61
CA GLY A 10 -48.14 -8.09 -21.09
C GLY A 10 -47.48 -7.20 -20.03
N THR A 11 -46.43 -7.69 -19.38
CA THR A 11 -45.53 -6.90 -18.54
C THR A 11 -44.48 -6.23 -19.44
N ALA A 12 -44.62 -4.92 -19.67
CA ALA A 12 -43.60 -4.14 -20.35
C ALA A 12 -42.46 -3.79 -19.37
N LEU A 13 -41.33 -4.50 -19.47
CA LEU A 13 -40.06 -4.06 -18.88
C LEU A 13 -39.49 -2.92 -19.74
N LEU A 14 -39.65 -1.68 -19.26
CA LEU A 14 -38.88 -0.53 -19.76
C LEU A 14 -37.47 -0.59 -19.17
N VAL A 15 -36.57 -1.32 -19.84
CA VAL A 15 -35.12 -1.17 -19.64
C VAL A 15 -34.68 0.06 -20.43
N GLY A 16 -34.73 1.23 -19.80
CA GLY A 16 -34.13 2.44 -20.36
C GLY A 16 -32.61 2.35 -20.27
N SER A 17 -31.94 1.94 -21.34
CA SER A 17 -30.50 2.11 -21.50
C SER A 17 -30.18 3.59 -21.66
N THR A 18 -29.67 4.24 -20.62
CA THR A 18 -29.14 5.61 -20.71
C THR A 18 -27.80 5.58 -21.45
N SER A 19 -27.85 5.75 -22.77
CA SER A 19 -26.66 5.97 -23.60
C SER A 19 -25.97 7.29 -23.20
N LEU A 20 -24.64 7.29 -23.17
CA LEU A 20 -23.83 8.51 -23.03
C LEU A 20 -24.28 9.58 -24.03
N SER A 21 -24.65 10.76 -23.53
CA SER A 21 -24.94 11.92 -24.37
C SER A 21 -23.64 12.63 -24.74
N ALA A 22 -23.62 13.31 -25.89
CA ALA A 22 -22.51 14.20 -26.29
C ALA A 22 -22.24 15.34 -25.28
N SER A 23 -23.12 15.51 -24.28
CA SER A 23 -23.05 16.48 -23.20
C SER A 23 -22.55 15.92 -21.85
N ASP A 24 -22.17 14.64 -21.75
CA ASP A 24 -21.72 14.06 -20.48
C ASP A 24 -20.21 14.25 -20.24
N TRP A 25 -19.81 14.19 -18.96
CA TRP A 25 -18.40 14.17 -18.53
C TRP A 25 -18.18 13.00 -17.58
N PRO A 26 -18.26 11.75 -18.07
CA PRO A 26 -18.43 10.55 -17.25
C PRO A 26 -17.21 10.17 -16.40
N MET A 27 -16.04 10.73 -16.71
CA MET A 27 -14.77 10.36 -16.10
C MET A 27 -13.92 11.62 -15.89
N TRP A 28 -12.96 11.55 -14.98
CA TRP A 28 -11.96 12.62 -14.87
C TRP A 28 -11.32 12.90 -16.23
N ARG A 29 -11.29 14.18 -16.63
CA ARG A 29 -10.90 14.63 -17.98
C ARG A 29 -11.67 13.95 -19.13
N ALA A 30 -12.98 13.81 -18.94
CA ALA A 30 -14.03 13.43 -19.89
C ALA A 30 -14.07 11.96 -20.31
N ASN A 31 -12.95 11.32 -20.63
CA ASN A 31 -12.96 10.02 -21.32
C ASN A 31 -11.78 9.10 -20.91
N PRO A 32 -11.72 7.85 -21.40
CA PRO A 32 -10.69 6.89 -21.01
C PRO A 32 -9.26 7.35 -21.29
N GLY A 33 -9.07 8.21 -22.29
CA GLY A 33 -7.78 8.78 -22.67
C GLY A 33 -7.42 10.08 -21.92
N ARG A 34 -8.31 10.59 -21.06
CA ARG A 34 -8.15 11.83 -20.27
C ARG A 34 -7.94 13.07 -21.14
N THR A 35 -8.53 13.12 -22.34
CA THR A 35 -8.26 14.19 -23.33
C THR A 35 -8.85 15.56 -22.93
N ALA A 36 -9.79 15.59 -21.97
CA ALA A 36 -10.53 16.79 -21.55
C ALA A 36 -11.18 17.54 -22.73
N ALA A 37 -11.75 16.81 -23.67
CA ALA A 37 -12.48 17.38 -24.80
C ALA A 37 -13.96 17.00 -24.76
N VAL A 38 -14.83 17.98 -25.02
CA VAL A 38 -16.27 17.78 -25.26
C VAL A 38 -16.70 18.46 -26.55
N ALA A 39 -17.69 17.86 -27.23
CA ALA A 39 -18.16 18.33 -28.52
C ALA A 39 -18.94 19.68 -28.46
N PRO A 40 -19.82 19.93 -27.49
CA PRO A 40 -20.56 21.20 -27.42
C PRO A 40 -19.64 22.39 -27.11
N ALA A 41 -19.88 23.52 -27.77
CA ALA A 41 -19.23 24.79 -27.45
C ALA A 41 -19.80 25.40 -26.16
N LEU A 42 -19.00 26.21 -25.47
CA LEU A 42 -19.49 27.00 -24.34
C LEU A 42 -20.25 28.24 -24.81
N PRO A 43 -21.32 28.65 -24.09
CA PRO A 43 -21.97 29.93 -24.30
C PRO A 43 -20.98 31.11 -24.11
N GLU A 44 -21.15 32.18 -24.90
CA GLU A 44 -20.29 33.37 -24.80
C GLU A 44 -20.43 34.12 -23.47
N LYS A 45 -21.62 34.09 -22.86
CA LYS A 45 -21.92 34.74 -21.58
C LYS A 45 -22.46 33.72 -20.58
N LEU A 46 -21.75 33.61 -19.45
CA LEU A 46 -22.10 32.73 -18.35
C LEU A 46 -22.62 33.54 -17.16
N ALA A 47 -23.56 32.97 -16.41
CA ALA A 47 -24.05 33.48 -15.13
C ALA A 47 -24.03 32.35 -14.09
N VAL A 48 -23.89 32.73 -12.82
CA VAL A 48 -23.93 31.77 -11.69
C VAL A 48 -25.33 31.17 -11.57
N LEU A 49 -25.43 29.86 -11.71
CA LEU A 49 -26.68 29.13 -11.46
C LEU A 49 -26.84 28.81 -9.97
N TRP A 50 -25.79 28.25 -9.35
CA TRP A 50 -25.73 27.97 -7.91
C TRP A 50 -24.27 27.75 -7.45
N THR A 51 -24.04 27.82 -6.14
CA THR A 51 -22.74 27.54 -5.50
C THR A 51 -22.92 26.64 -4.27
N ARG A 52 -21.93 25.78 -4.01
CA ARG A 52 -21.78 24.90 -2.85
C ARG A 52 -20.41 25.07 -2.19
N GLU A 53 -20.37 24.93 -0.88
CA GLU A 53 -19.15 24.98 -0.07
C GLU A 53 -18.92 23.59 0.56
N LEU A 54 -17.91 22.87 0.07
CA LEU A 54 -17.56 21.52 0.53
C LEU A 54 -16.44 21.55 1.59
N GLY A 55 -15.71 22.67 1.66
CA GLY A 55 -14.50 22.85 2.46
C GLY A 55 -13.26 22.23 1.79
N PRO A 56 -12.06 22.69 2.14
CA PRO A 56 -10.83 22.26 1.49
C PRO A 56 -10.50 20.80 1.80
N LEU A 57 -9.86 20.13 0.84
CA LEU A 57 -9.29 18.79 1.05
C LEU A 57 -7.89 18.91 1.66
N LYS A 58 -7.54 17.96 2.53
CA LYS A 58 -6.15 17.73 2.93
C LYS A 58 -5.53 16.66 2.02
N PRO A 59 -4.58 17.00 1.15
CA PRO A 59 -3.95 16.03 0.26
C PRO A 59 -3.22 14.95 1.04
N ALA A 60 -3.08 13.76 0.44
CA ALA A 60 -2.28 12.67 1.00
C ALA A 60 -0.81 13.09 1.19
N PHE A 61 -0.26 13.79 0.21
CA PHE A 61 1.15 14.14 0.14
C PHE A 61 1.35 15.65 0.18
N ARG A 62 2.53 16.10 0.61
CA ARG A 62 3.04 17.47 0.44
C ARG A 62 3.82 17.63 -0.85
N ASP A 63 4.42 16.56 -1.37
CA ASP A 63 5.17 16.58 -2.63
C ASP A 63 4.26 17.02 -3.79
N VAL A 64 4.67 18.06 -4.51
CA VAL A 64 3.97 18.64 -5.66
C VAL A 64 3.70 17.61 -6.77
N ARG A 65 4.55 16.58 -6.88
CA ARG A 65 4.46 15.50 -7.86
C ARG A 65 3.43 14.42 -7.51
N LEU A 66 2.80 14.52 -6.33
CA LEU A 66 1.81 13.58 -5.80
C LEU A 66 0.49 14.27 -5.35
N GLN A 67 0.23 15.48 -5.83
CA GLN A 67 -0.97 16.27 -5.50
C GLN A 67 -2.24 15.83 -6.26
N PHE A 68 -2.51 14.52 -6.32
CA PHE A 68 -3.66 13.97 -7.06
C PHE A 68 -5.01 14.20 -6.35
N ASP A 69 -5.01 14.50 -5.05
CA ASP A 69 -6.22 14.71 -4.24
C ASP A 69 -6.24 16.11 -3.61
N LYS A 70 -5.63 17.09 -4.29
CA LYS A 70 -5.51 18.47 -3.81
C LYS A 70 -6.81 19.26 -3.85
N GLY A 71 -7.77 18.85 -4.66
CA GLY A 71 -9.09 19.44 -4.74
C GLY A 71 -10.10 18.45 -5.32
N TYR A 72 -11.36 18.87 -5.41
CA TYR A 72 -12.42 17.98 -5.88
C TYR A 72 -12.40 17.85 -7.41
N GLU A 73 -12.62 16.63 -7.87
CA GLU A 73 -12.57 16.26 -9.28
C GLU A 73 -13.90 15.61 -9.69
N PRO A 74 -14.94 16.41 -9.92
CA PRO A 74 -16.27 15.89 -10.23
C PRO A 74 -16.39 15.29 -11.63
N VAL A 75 -17.44 14.48 -11.80
CA VAL A 75 -17.88 13.93 -13.09
C VAL A 75 -19.39 14.08 -13.24
N VAL A 76 -19.90 14.08 -14.47
CA VAL A 76 -21.33 14.29 -14.78
C VAL A 76 -21.85 13.18 -15.69
N LEU A 77 -23.00 12.61 -15.33
CA LEU A 77 -23.79 11.69 -16.17
C LEU A 77 -25.25 12.16 -16.18
N GLY A 78 -25.75 12.61 -17.33
CA GLY A 78 -27.06 13.24 -17.43
C GLY A 78 -27.16 14.46 -16.52
N LYS A 79 -28.20 14.50 -15.68
CA LYS A 79 -28.48 15.61 -14.75
C LYS A 79 -27.89 15.44 -13.34
N GLN A 80 -26.86 14.61 -13.22
CA GLN A 80 -26.25 14.27 -11.93
C GLN A 80 -24.75 14.54 -11.96
N LEU A 81 -24.28 15.29 -10.95
CA LEU A 81 -22.89 15.61 -10.70
C LEU A 81 -22.41 14.78 -9.51
N PHE A 82 -21.38 13.96 -9.71
CA PHE A 82 -20.81 13.11 -8.66
C PHE A 82 -19.50 13.71 -8.16
N VAL A 83 -19.39 13.86 -6.84
CA VAL A 83 -18.23 14.44 -6.16
C VAL A 83 -17.70 13.44 -5.13
N THR A 84 -16.42 13.11 -5.21
CA THR A 84 -15.71 12.27 -4.23
C THR A 84 -15.00 13.13 -3.19
N SER A 85 -14.81 12.61 -1.98
CA SER A 85 -14.23 13.37 -0.87
C SER A 85 -13.33 12.49 0.02
N SER A 86 -12.08 12.92 0.20
CA SER A 86 -11.12 12.37 1.16
C SER A 86 -11.27 12.94 2.57
N ARG A 87 -12.05 14.03 2.70
CA ARG A 87 -12.32 14.71 3.97
C ARG A 87 -13.30 13.92 4.84
N ASP A 88 -14.37 13.43 4.22
CA ASP A 88 -15.47 12.70 4.87
C ASP A 88 -15.72 11.31 4.28
N ASP A 89 -14.73 10.77 3.56
CA ASP A 89 -14.67 9.40 3.04
C ASP A 89 -15.93 9.02 2.26
N SER A 90 -16.35 9.83 1.29
CA SER A 90 -17.66 9.68 0.65
C SER A 90 -17.70 10.00 -0.85
N VAL A 91 -18.80 9.58 -1.49
CA VAL A 91 -19.25 10.05 -2.81
C VAL A 91 -20.64 10.65 -2.67
N THR A 92 -20.83 11.87 -3.15
CA THR A 92 -22.12 12.58 -3.11
C THR A 92 -22.59 12.89 -4.53
N ALA A 93 -23.86 12.60 -4.82
CA ALA A 93 -24.51 13.02 -6.05
C ALA A 93 -25.31 14.31 -5.82
N PHE A 94 -25.16 15.26 -6.74
CA PHE A 94 -25.90 16.51 -6.76
C PHE A 94 -26.71 16.63 -8.05
N ALA A 95 -27.90 17.22 -7.96
CA ALA A 95 -28.64 17.65 -9.14
C ALA A 95 -27.89 18.79 -9.83
N THR A 96 -27.60 18.65 -11.12
CA THR A 96 -26.88 19.68 -11.90
C THR A 96 -27.63 21.00 -11.97
N ASP A 97 -28.96 20.95 -11.97
CA ASP A 97 -29.85 22.13 -12.10
C ASP A 97 -29.95 22.96 -10.81
N THR A 98 -29.85 22.36 -9.63
CA THR A 98 -30.13 23.03 -8.35
C THR A 98 -29.01 22.92 -7.32
N GLY A 99 -28.04 22.04 -7.57
CA GLY A 99 -27.01 21.65 -6.62
C GLY A 99 -27.57 20.88 -5.43
N ALA A 100 -28.83 20.43 -5.42
CA ALA A 100 -29.41 19.65 -4.31
C ALA A 100 -28.72 18.28 -4.17
N VAL A 101 -28.49 17.83 -2.94
CA VAL A 101 -27.98 16.47 -2.68
C VAL A 101 -29.07 15.47 -3.06
N LEU A 102 -28.74 14.52 -3.93
CA LEU A 102 -29.62 13.44 -4.34
C LEU A 102 -29.40 12.20 -3.46
N TRP A 103 -28.15 11.82 -3.27
CA TRP A 103 -27.74 10.72 -2.42
C TRP A 103 -26.27 10.88 -1.98
N LYS A 104 -25.87 10.16 -0.94
CA LYS A 104 -24.50 10.11 -0.43
C LYS A 104 -24.14 8.71 0.03
N VAL A 105 -22.97 8.22 -0.38
CA VAL A 105 -22.43 6.90 -0.03
C VAL A 105 -21.11 7.08 0.71
N PHE A 106 -20.95 6.39 1.84
CA PHE A 106 -19.73 6.40 2.63
C PHE A 106 -18.84 5.18 2.32
N ALA A 107 -17.54 5.39 2.36
CA ALA A 107 -16.51 4.36 2.36
C ALA A 107 -15.87 4.22 3.75
N ASP A 108 -15.02 3.21 3.88
CA ASP A 108 -14.19 2.97 5.07
C ASP A 108 -12.79 3.57 4.92
N GLY A 109 -12.65 4.62 4.12
CA GLY A 109 -11.38 5.32 3.96
C GLY A 109 -11.51 6.44 2.93
N PRO A 110 -10.48 7.30 2.84
CA PRO A 110 -10.45 8.40 1.89
C PRO A 110 -10.82 7.97 0.47
N VAL A 111 -11.79 8.66 -0.14
CA VAL A 111 -12.10 8.52 -1.58
C VAL A 111 -11.36 9.64 -2.31
N ARG A 112 -10.20 9.30 -2.88
CA ARG A 112 -9.22 10.31 -3.34
C ARG A 112 -9.36 10.68 -4.81
N PHE A 113 -9.80 9.74 -5.63
CA PHE A 113 -9.92 9.92 -7.08
C PHE A 113 -11.38 10.14 -7.45
N ALA A 114 -11.61 10.83 -8.57
CA ALA A 114 -12.90 10.96 -9.21
C ALA A 114 -13.50 9.58 -9.50
N PRO A 115 -14.83 9.44 -9.44
CA PRO A 115 -15.48 8.21 -9.84
C PRO A 115 -15.48 8.11 -11.38
N VAL A 116 -15.85 6.92 -11.89
CA VAL A 116 -16.21 6.73 -13.30
C VAL A 116 -17.71 6.42 -13.39
N ALA A 117 -18.41 7.04 -14.32
CA ALA A 117 -19.85 6.91 -14.49
C ALA A 117 -20.20 6.45 -15.90
N GLY A 118 -21.20 5.58 -16.03
CA GLY A 118 -21.66 5.06 -17.32
C GLY A 118 -22.70 3.98 -17.13
N ASP A 119 -23.60 3.81 -18.10
CA ASP A 119 -24.65 2.77 -18.08
C ASP A 119 -25.47 2.76 -16.78
N GLY A 120 -25.81 3.94 -16.26
CA GLY A 120 -26.57 4.09 -15.01
C GLY A 120 -25.81 3.69 -13.73
N ARG A 121 -24.47 3.58 -13.78
CA ARG A 121 -23.61 3.18 -12.66
C ARG A 121 -22.57 4.25 -12.35
N VAL A 122 -22.12 4.26 -11.10
CA VAL A 122 -20.96 5.03 -10.62
C VAL A 122 -20.01 4.06 -9.93
N LEU A 123 -18.76 4.02 -10.37
CA LEU A 123 -17.71 3.18 -9.78
C LEU A 123 -16.61 4.02 -9.16
N PHE A 124 -16.20 3.68 -7.94
CA PHE A 124 -15.16 4.41 -7.23
C PHE A 124 -14.35 3.49 -6.31
N GLY A 125 -13.07 3.81 -6.18
CA GLY A 125 -12.14 3.15 -5.25
C GLY A 125 -11.85 4.03 -4.04
N SER A 126 -11.53 3.40 -2.91
CA SER A 126 -11.14 4.07 -1.68
C SER A 126 -9.82 3.51 -1.13
N ASP A 127 -9.19 4.27 -0.25
CA ASP A 127 -8.05 3.86 0.57
C ASP A 127 -8.36 2.63 1.46
N ASP A 128 -9.62 2.22 1.60
CA ASP A 128 -9.99 0.94 2.24
C ASP A 128 -9.73 -0.32 1.38
N GLY A 129 -9.27 -0.14 0.14
CA GLY A 129 -8.92 -1.24 -0.77
C GLY A 129 -10.12 -1.87 -1.46
N ILE A 130 -11.28 -1.20 -1.49
CA ILE A 130 -12.52 -1.72 -2.09
C ILE A 130 -12.97 -0.83 -3.25
N LEU A 131 -13.16 -1.45 -4.42
CA LEU A 131 -13.85 -0.84 -5.56
C LEU A 131 -15.34 -1.08 -5.37
N ARG A 132 -16.15 -0.02 -5.40
CA ARG A 132 -17.61 -0.08 -5.27
C ARG A 132 -18.27 0.34 -6.57
N CYS A 133 -19.35 -0.33 -6.92
CA CYS A 133 -20.28 0.07 -7.97
C CYS A 133 -21.64 0.37 -7.35
N VAL A 134 -22.13 1.58 -7.55
CA VAL A 134 -23.43 2.03 -7.06
C VAL A 134 -24.32 2.46 -8.21
N SER A 135 -25.63 2.39 -8.01
CA SER A 135 -26.62 2.97 -8.90
C SER A 135 -26.40 4.48 -9.02
N ALA A 136 -26.29 4.98 -10.25
CA ALA A 136 -26.17 6.42 -10.49
C ALA A 136 -27.41 7.17 -10.00
N ALA A 137 -28.60 6.55 -10.05
CA ALA A 137 -29.85 7.19 -9.67
C ALA A 137 -30.06 7.27 -8.15
N THR A 138 -29.64 6.25 -7.41
CA THR A 138 -30.02 6.08 -5.99
C THR A 138 -28.84 6.01 -5.02
N GLY A 139 -27.62 5.78 -5.52
CA GLY A 139 -26.45 5.50 -4.67
C GLY A 139 -26.47 4.10 -4.03
N GLU A 140 -27.45 3.26 -4.36
CA GLU A 140 -27.54 1.90 -3.86
C GLU A 140 -26.35 1.05 -4.34
N LEU A 141 -25.76 0.27 -3.43
CA LEU A 141 -24.66 -0.63 -3.76
C LEU A 141 -25.15 -1.76 -4.68
N LEU A 142 -24.57 -1.85 -5.87
CA LEU A 142 -24.86 -2.91 -6.84
C LEU A 142 -23.90 -4.08 -6.65
N TRP A 143 -22.60 -3.78 -6.51
CA TRP A 143 -21.57 -4.76 -6.18
C TRP A 143 -20.33 -4.06 -5.62
N GLN A 144 -19.46 -4.81 -4.95
CA GLN A 144 -18.14 -4.35 -4.53
C GLN A 144 -17.07 -5.45 -4.70
N LYS A 145 -15.82 -5.04 -4.90
CA LYS A 145 -14.65 -5.92 -4.99
C LYS A 145 -13.57 -5.41 -4.05
N ARG A 146 -13.25 -6.19 -3.02
CA ARG A 146 -12.02 -6.02 -2.24
C ARG A 146 -10.83 -6.46 -3.09
N ALA A 147 -9.77 -5.65 -3.11
CA ALA A 147 -8.61 -5.90 -3.95
C ALA A 147 -7.83 -7.18 -3.57
N VAL A 148 -7.82 -7.59 -2.31
CA VAL A 148 -7.17 -8.82 -1.83
C VAL A 148 -7.95 -9.43 -0.66
N PRO A 149 -7.83 -10.73 -0.36
CA PRO A 149 -8.61 -11.38 0.71
C PRO A 149 -8.14 -11.03 2.13
N ASN A 150 -7.07 -10.24 2.25
CA ASN A 150 -6.48 -9.83 3.51
C ASN A 150 -6.91 -8.41 3.90
N ASN A 151 -7.27 -8.21 5.17
CA ASN A 151 -7.72 -6.92 5.70
C ASN A 151 -6.65 -6.18 6.53
N ARG A 152 -5.36 -6.48 6.36
CA ARG A 152 -4.27 -5.79 7.07
C ARG A 152 -4.30 -4.29 6.76
N GLN A 153 -4.16 -3.50 7.81
CA GLN A 153 -4.19 -2.05 7.76
C GLN A 153 -2.87 -1.45 8.26
N LEU A 154 -2.65 -0.20 7.90
CA LEU A 154 -1.52 0.62 8.34
C LEU A 154 -1.94 2.08 8.51
N LEU A 155 -1.08 2.90 9.09
CA LEU A 155 -1.26 4.36 9.08
C LEU A 155 -0.58 4.97 7.84
N GLY A 156 -1.36 5.33 6.83
CA GLY A 156 -0.87 5.98 5.62
C GLY A 156 -1.35 7.43 5.55
N ASN A 157 -0.43 8.39 5.44
CA ASN A 157 -0.74 9.82 5.39
C ASN A 157 -1.63 10.28 6.57
N GLY A 158 -1.38 9.70 7.76
CA GLY A 158 -2.12 9.96 8.99
C GLY A 158 -3.57 9.44 9.02
N ARG A 159 -3.95 8.51 8.14
CA ARG A 159 -5.24 7.82 8.13
C ARG A 159 -5.03 6.32 8.26
N LEU A 160 -5.92 5.64 8.96
CA LEU A 160 -5.90 4.17 9.01
C LEU A 160 -6.56 3.63 7.74
N ILE A 161 -5.77 2.96 6.91
CA ILE A 161 -6.12 2.55 5.55
C ILE A 161 -5.70 1.09 5.30
N SER A 162 -6.21 0.50 4.22
CA SER A 162 -5.71 -0.80 3.75
C SER A 162 -4.23 -0.70 3.39
N VAL A 163 -3.47 -1.79 3.60
CA VAL A 163 -2.10 -1.93 3.02
C VAL A 163 -2.16 -1.86 1.49
N TRP A 164 -3.29 -2.23 0.90
CA TRP A 164 -3.56 -2.18 -0.54
C TRP A 164 -4.68 -1.18 -0.86
N PRO A 165 -4.46 0.13 -0.66
CA PRO A 165 -5.46 1.14 -0.97
C PRO A 165 -5.63 1.24 -2.49
N ILE A 166 -6.83 1.63 -2.97
CA ILE A 166 -7.04 1.90 -4.40
C ILE A 166 -6.55 3.32 -4.68
N ARG A 167 -5.28 3.43 -5.08
CA ARG A 167 -4.65 4.69 -5.49
C ARG A 167 -4.28 4.77 -6.99
N GLY A 168 -4.61 3.73 -7.75
CA GLY A 168 -4.76 3.82 -9.20
C GLY A 168 -6.21 4.14 -9.54
N GLY A 169 -6.51 5.42 -9.77
CA GLY A 169 -7.87 5.91 -10.04
C GLY A 169 -8.53 5.16 -11.20
N PRO A 170 -9.82 4.76 -11.07
CA PRO A 170 -10.44 3.85 -12.03
C PRO A 170 -10.61 4.47 -13.43
N VAL A 171 -10.63 3.61 -14.45
CA VAL A 171 -10.99 3.97 -15.83
C VAL A 171 -12.03 2.98 -16.36
N LEU A 172 -13.10 3.49 -16.97
CA LEU A 172 -14.16 2.69 -17.60
C LEU A 172 -13.97 2.73 -19.12
N HIS A 173 -13.83 1.58 -19.76
CA HIS A 173 -13.70 1.49 -21.21
C HIS A 173 -14.35 0.21 -21.74
N ALA A 174 -15.21 0.33 -22.75
CA ALA A 174 -15.86 -0.79 -23.42
C ALA A 174 -16.52 -1.81 -22.46
N GLY A 175 -17.30 -1.33 -21.48
CA GLY A 175 -17.98 -2.17 -20.50
C GLY A 175 -17.07 -2.79 -19.42
N ARG A 176 -15.79 -2.40 -19.37
CA ARG A 176 -14.79 -2.91 -18.42
C ARG A 176 -14.27 -1.79 -17.54
N VAL A 177 -14.06 -2.08 -16.27
CA VAL A 177 -13.42 -1.16 -15.32
C VAL A 177 -12.03 -1.66 -14.95
N TYR A 178 -11.06 -0.76 -15.02
CA TYR A 178 -9.67 -1.01 -14.65
C TYR A 178 -9.29 -0.15 -13.46
N PHE A 179 -8.56 -0.73 -12.50
CA PHE A 179 -8.05 -0.03 -11.32
C PHE A 179 -6.79 -0.70 -10.80
N ALA A 180 -6.04 0.00 -9.94
CA ALA A 180 -4.89 -0.58 -9.26
C ALA A 180 -4.92 -0.34 -7.75
N ALA A 181 -4.53 -1.36 -7.00
CA ALA A 181 -4.47 -1.36 -5.54
C ALA A 181 -3.05 -1.71 -5.06
N GLY A 182 -2.61 -1.06 -3.99
CA GLY A 182 -1.25 -1.19 -3.46
C GLY A 182 -0.40 0.04 -3.75
N VAL A 183 0.40 0.43 -2.76
CA VAL A 183 1.39 1.51 -2.87
C VAL A 183 2.81 0.94 -2.87
N TRP A 184 3.03 -0.12 -2.09
CA TRP A 184 4.35 -0.67 -1.80
C TRP A 184 4.56 -1.98 -2.57
N PRO A 185 5.52 -2.05 -3.51
CA PRO A 185 5.79 -3.29 -4.23
C PRO A 185 6.14 -4.46 -3.29
N LEU A 186 6.82 -4.18 -2.16
CA LEU A 186 7.15 -5.21 -1.15
C LEU A 186 5.92 -5.81 -0.45
N GLU A 187 4.76 -5.16 -0.53
CA GLU A 187 3.48 -5.65 0.00
C GLU A 187 2.65 -6.38 -1.06
N GLY A 188 3.05 -6.29 -2.33
CA GLY A 188 2.23 -6.66 -3.47
C GLY A 188 1.43 -5.48 -4.03
N VAL A 189 1.30 -5.46 -5.35
CA VAL A 189 0.51 -4.51 -6.13
C VAL A 189 -0.38 -5.29 -7.09
N PHE A 190 -1.65 -4.90 -7.16
CA PHE A 190 -2.71 -5.63 -7.86
C PHE A 190 -3.39 -4.72 -8.88
N ILE A 191 -3.32 -5.08 -10.16
CA ILE A 191 -3.94 -4.33 -11.26
C ILE A 191 -5.05 -5.19 -11.85
N TYR A 192 -6.26 -4.63 -11.91
CA TYR A 192 -7.47 -5.36 -12.24
C TYR A 192 -8.09 -4.90 -13.55
N CYS A 193 -8.78 -5.84 -14.19
CA CYS A 193 -9.86 -5.60 -15.14
C CYS A 193 -11.07 -6.40 -14.68
N LEU A 194 -12.18 -5.71 -14.44
CA LEU A 194 -13.47 -6.31 -14.12
C LEU A 194 -14.49 -5.98 -15.21
N ASP A 195 -15.47 -6.86 -15.36
CA ASP A 195 -16.72 -6.53 -16.03
C ASP A 195 -17.45 -5.46 -15.20
N ALA A 196 -17.74 -4.30 -15.80
CA ALA A 196 -18.28 -3.15 -15.07
C ALA A 196 -19.72 -3.36 -14.59
N ALA A 197 -20.49 -4.23 -15.26
CA ALA A 197 -21.87 -4.49 -14.91
C ALA A 197 -22.00 -5.43 -13.70
N THR A 198 -21.13 -6.44 -13.63
CA THR A 198 -21.22 -7.55 -12.65
C THR A 198 -20.13 -7.54 -11.59
N GLY A 199 -19.04 -6.79 -11.78
CA GLY A 199 -17.86 -6.85 -10.91
C GLY A 199 -17.04 -8.12 -11.04
N ARG A 200 -17.38 -9.01 -12.00
CA ARG A 200 -16.65 -10.25 -12.24
C ARG A 200 -15.26 -9.94 -12.77
N GLU A 201 -14.26 -10.58 -12.16
CA GLU A 201 -12.87 -10.49 -12.61
C GLU A 201 -12.72 -11.07 -14.02
N ILE A 202 -12.13 -10.26 -14.92
CA ILE A 202 -11.72 -10.69 -16.26
C ILE A 202 -10.26 -11.10 -16.21
N TRP A 203 -9.41 -10.27 -15.61
CA TRP A 203 -8.02 -10.59 -15.32
C TRP A 203 -7.48 -9.80 -14.14
N LEU A 204 -6.38 -10.30 -13.57
CA LEU A 204 -5.56 -9.69 -12.54
C LEU A 204 -4.08 -9.80 -12.93
N ASN A 205 -3.32 -8.71 -12.76
CA ASN A 205 -1.87 -8.75 -12.68
C ASN A 205 -1.43 -8.53 -11.22
N ASP A 206 -0.75 -9.52 -10.65
CA ASP A 206 -0.11 -9.47 -9.32
C ASP A 206 1.40 -9.74 -9.37
N SER A 207 1.99 -9.83 -10.56
CA SER A 207 3.41 -10.16 -10.78
C SER A 207 4.31 -8.93 -10.94
N ALA A 208 3.75 -7.73 -11.07
CA ALA A 208 4.51 -6.49 -11.27
C ALA A 208 5.12 -5.89 -9.98
N SER A 209 5.07 -6.64 -8.87
CA SER A 209 5.52 -6.24 -7.53
C SER A 209 7.02 -6.48 -7.30
N TYR A 210 7.60 -7.51 -7.92
CA TYR A 210 8.99 -7.92 -7.73
C TYR A 210 9.71 -8.06 -9.08
N ILE A 211 10.05 -6.91 -9.66
CA ILE A 211 10.83 -6.79 -10.89
C ILE A 211 12.28 -6.50 -10.51
N TYR A 212 13.17 -7.48 -10.68
CA TYR A 212 14.60 -7.24 -10.57
C TYR A 212 15.10 -6.60 -11.87
N GLY A 213 15.81 -5.47 -11.76
CA GLY A 213 16.30 -4.78 -12.93
C GLY A 213 17.15 -3.57 -12.60
N VAL A 214 17.36 -2.72 -13.60
CA VAL A 214 18.21 -1.52 -13.50
C VAL A 214 17.42 -0.32 -12.96
N HIS A 215 18.03 0.39 -12.01
CA HIS A 215 17.56 1.57 -11.28
C HIS A 215 18.51 2.77 -11.55
N PRO A 216 18.33 3.95 -10.91
CA PRO A 216 19.18 5.09 -11.19
C PRO A 216 20.63 4.77 -10.88
N HIS A 217 21.55 5.37 -11.64
CA HIS A 217 22.99 5.13 -11.53
C HIS A 217 23.41 3.69 -11.90
N GLN A 218 22.67 3.02 -12.79
CA GLN A 218 22.95 1.64 -13.23
C GLN A 218 22.96 0.64 -12.07
N ALA A 219 22.15 0.91 -11.04
CA ALA A 219 22.05 0.05 -9.87
C ALA A 219 21.09 -1.09 -10.14
N GLU A 220 21.45 -2.33 -9.80
CA GLU A 220 20.55 -3.47 -9.90
C GLU A 220 19.89 -3.76 -8.55
N ALA A 221 18.57 -3.88 -8.52
CA ALA A 221 17.78 -4.12 -7.32
C ALA A 221 16.36 -4.61 -7.65
N PHE A 222 15.66 -5.16 -6.67
CA PHE A 222 14.21 -5.34 -6.80
C PHE A 222 13.49 -3.98 -6.82
N GLY A 223 12.49 -3.88 -7.68
CA GLY A 223 11.38 -2.96 -7.46
C GLY A 223 10.11 -3.40 -8.09
N GLY A 224 9.25 -2.45 -8.45
CA GLY A 224 7.96 -2.75 -9.02
C GLY A 224 7.15 -1.49 -9.29
N ILE A 225 5.98 -1.69 -9.85
CA ILE A 225 5.01 -0.62 -10.08
C ILE A 225 4.51 -0.12 -8.73
N ALA A 226 4.34 1.19 -8.57
CA ALA A 226 3.74 1.80 -7.39
C ALA A 226 2.58 2.74 -7.81
N PRO A 227 1.39 2.19 -8.08
CA PRO A 227 0.28 2.92 -8.68
C PRO A 227 -0.16 4.10 -7.81
N GLN A 228 0.03 5.31 -8.34
CA GLN A 228 -0.48 6.55 -7.73
C GLN A 228 -0.81 7.52 -8.86
N GLY A 229 -2.11 7.65 -9.15
CA GLY A 229 -2.60 8.53 -10.21
C GLY A 229 -3.76 7.95 -11.00
N TYR A 230 -4.25 8.72 -11.98
CA TYR A 230 -5.36 8.33 -12.85
C TYR A 230 -4.92 7.35 -13.93
N LEU A 231 -5.44 6.13 -13.93
CA LEU A 231 -5.25 5.20 -15.04
C LEU A 231 -5.92 5.76 -16.30
N LEU A 232 -5.37 5.42 -17.46
CA LEU A 232 -5.95 5.77 -18.75
C LEU A 232 -5.75 4.64 -19.78
N VAL A 233 -6.55 4.68 -20.84
CA VAL A 233 -6.45 3.76 -21.98
C VAL A 233 -5.86 4.51 -23.17
N ASP A 234 -4.83 3.93 -23.77
CA ASP A 234 -4.16 4.41 -24.97
C ASP A 234 -4.10 3.28 -26.00
N GLY A 235 -5.09 3.24 -26.90
CA GLY A 235 -5.25 2.14 -27.86
C GLY A 235 -5.43 0.78 -27.15
N ALA A 236 -4.47 -0.12 -27.33
CA ALA A 236 -4.47 -1.46 -26.74
C ALA A 236 -3.71 -1.55 -25.41
N ASP A 237 -3.35 -0.41 -24.83
CA ASP A 237 -2.58 -0.33 -23.58
C ASP A 237 -3.42 0.27 -22.44
N LEU A 238 -3.31 -0.35 -21.27
CA LEU A 238 -3.62 0.29 -20.00
C LEU A 238 -2.36 1.00 -19.49
N VAL A 239 -2.45 2.31 -19.27
CA VAL A 239 -1.36 3.10 -18.70
C VAL A 239 -1.62 3.32 -17.22
N VAL A 240 -0.63 2.99 -16.39
CA VAL A 240 -0.69 3.07 -14.93
C VAL A 240 0.35 4.09 -14.45
N PRO A 241 -0.05 5.29 -14.02
CA PRO A 241 0.87 6.23 -13.39
C PRO A 241 1.50 5.67 -12.11
N CYS A 242 2.83 5.82 -12.00
CA CYS A 242 3.64 5.17 -10.95
C CYS A 242 4.27 6.20 -10.01
N SER A 243 3.49 7.17 -9.54
CA SER A 243 3.99 8.28 -8.71
C SER A 243 5.16 8.98 -9.43
N SER A 244 6.33 9.09 -8.82
CA SER A 244 7.46 9.81 -9.38
C SER A 244 8.18 9.06 -10.52
N ALA A 245 7.90 7.76 -10.70
CA ALA A 245 8.42 6.96 -11.81
C ALA A 245 7.54 7.11 -13.06
N TYR A 246 8.13 6.91 -14.23
CA TYR A 246 7.40 6.96 -15.50
C TYR A 246 6.25 5.91 -15.52
N PRO A 247 5.07 6.22 -16.10
CA PRO A 247 3.95 5.30 -16.10
C PRO A 247 4.27 3.93 -16.72
N ALA A 248 3.72 2.86 -16.14
CA ALA A 248 3.77 1.53 -16.72
C ALA A 248 2.71 1.37 -17.83
N ARG A 249 3.01 0.52 -18.82
CA ARG A 249 2.06 0.11 -19.88
C ARG A 249 1.81 -1.39 -19.78
N LEU A 250 0.56 -1.76 -19.64
CA LEU A 250 0.10 -3.15 -19.66
C LEU A 250 -0.76 -3.39 -20.90
N ASP A 251 -0.72 -4.61 -21.42
CA ASP A 251 -1.69 -5.04 -22.43
C ASP A 251 -3.11 -5.03 -21.86
N LEU A 252 -4.00 -4.28 -22.51
CA LEU A 252 -5.37 -4.08 -22.04
C LEU A 252 -6.20 -5.38 -22.02
N ALA A 253 -5.86 -6.34 -22.90
CA ALA A 253 -6.59 -7.59 -23.04
C ALA A 253 -6.06 -8.70 -22.11
N THR A 254 -4.74 -8.76 -21.88
CA THR A 254 -4.07 -9.90 -21.25
C THR A 254 -3.41 -9.60 -19.90
N ALA A 255 -3.41 -8.35 -19.43
CA ALA A 255 -2.72 -7.91 -18.22
C ALA A 255 -1.19 -7.96 -18.28
N LYS A 256 -0.58 -8.36 -19.41
CA LYS A 256 0.86 -8.51 -19.52
C LYS A 256 1.55 -7.14 -19.48
N LEU A 257 2.56 -6.99 -18.63
CA LEU A 257 3.40 -5.80 -18.60
C LEU A 257 4.18 -5.69 -19.93
N LYS A 258 3.98 -4.58 -20.66
CA LYS A 258 4.64 -4.28 -21.95
C LYS A 258 5.88 -3.43 -21.75
N ASP A 259 5.75 -2.35 -21.00
CA ASP A 259 6.86 -1.44 -20.67
C ASP A 259 6.68 -0.92 -19.25
N PHE A 260 7.71 -1.15 -18.45
CA PHE A 260 7.98 -0.42 -17.23
C PHE A 260 9.46 -0.65 -16.95
N ALA A 261 10.22 0.44 -16.81
CA ALA A 261 11.49 0.32 -16.13
C ALA A 261 11.46 1.24 -14.92
N LEU A 262 12.01 0.71 -13.85
CA LEU A 262 12.34 1.49 -12.69
C LEU A 262 13.27 2.63 -13.13
N PRO A 263 13.22 3.78 -12.45
CA PRO A 263 13.95 4.99 -12.84
C PRO A 263 15.36 4.67 -13.32
N ALA A 264 15.74 5.02 -14.55
CA ALA A 264 17.10 4.80 -15.07
C ALA A 264 17.75 6.14 -15.42
N ALA A 265 19.08 6.18 -15.56
CA ALA A 265 19.76 7.41 -15.96
C ALA A 265 19.22 7.91 -17.32
N GLY A 266 18.82 9.18 -17.38
CA GLY A 266 18.21 9.77 -18.58
C GLY A 266 16.72 9.50 -18.75
N ARG A 267 16.08 8.69 -17.89
CA ARG A 267 14.63 8.49 -17.93
C ARG A 267 13.90 9.66 -17.25
N LEU A 268 12.82 10.07 -17.88
CA LEU A 268 12.07 11.26 -17.49
C LEU A 268 11.24 11.00 -16.23
N PRO A 269 11.08 11.99 -15.34
CA PRO A 269 10.21 11.88 -14.17
C PRO A 269 8.75 11.66 -14.58
N GLY A 270 8.07 10.73 -13.88
CA GLY A 270 6.62 10.59 -13.96
C GLY A 270 5.91 11.50 -12.98
N GLY A 271 4.64 11.21 -12.72
CA GLY A 271 3.79 11.89 -11.76
C GLY A 271 2.45 11.17 -11.67
N TRP A 272 1.50 11.77 -10.96
CA TRP A 272 0.14 11.25 -10.87
C TRP A 272 -0.71 11.50 -12.13
N PHE A 273 -0.21 12.32 -13.07
CA PHE A 273 -0.91 12.75 -14.27
C PHE A 273 -0.24 12.26 -15.56
N ALA A 274 -1.06 11.73 -16.47
CA ALA A 274 -0.78 11.58 -17.89
C ALA A 274 -2.10 11.67 -18.68
N SER A 275 -2.05 12.01 -19.97
CA SER A 275 -3.21 11.97 -20.87
C SER A 275 -2.80 11.63 -22.31
N THR A 276 -3.77 11.27 -23.14
CA THR A 276 -3.61 11.11 -24.60
C THR A 276 -4.04 12.38 -25.33
N THR A 277 -3.71 12.47 -26.62
CA THR A 277 -4.14 13.54 -27.52
C THR A 277 -4.81 12.95 -28.76
N GLU A 278 -5.85 13.60 -29.25
CA GLU A 278 -6.49 13.28 -30.54
C GLU A 278 -5.66 13.79 -31.74
N ASP A 279 -4.79 14.77 -31.50
CA ASP A 279 -3.85 15.29 -32.50
C ASP A 279 -2.68 14.32 -32.70
N LYS A 280 -2.68 13.61 -33.84
CA LYS A 280 -1.66 12.61 -34.21
C LYS A 280 -0.27 13.21 -34.45
N GLU A 281 -0.16 14.48 -34.86
CA GLU A 281 1.15 15.14 -34.99
C GLU A 281 1.73 15.50 -33.63
N LEU A 282 0.87 15.99 -32.72
CA LEU A 282 1.23 16.25 -31.33
C LEU A 282 1.59 14.95 -30.59
N GLN A 283 0.91 13.85 -30.89
CA GLN A 283 1.18 12.51 -30.34
C GLN A 283 2.57 12.00 -30.74
N ARG A 284 2.96 12.19 -32.01
CA ARG A 284 4.27 11.77 -32.55
C ARG A 284 5.46 12.49 -31.92
N LYS A 285 5.28 13.71 -31.41
CA LYS A 285 6.35 14.54 -30.81
C LYS A 285 6.54 14.32 -29.31
N LYS A 286 5.73 13.46 -28.67
CA LYS A 286 5.62 13.39 -27.20
C LYS A 286 6.01 12.04 -26.63
N ARG A 287 6.38 12.06 -25.34
CA ARG A 287 7.00 10.97 -24.55
C ARG A 287 6.24 9.64 -24.69
N LEU A 288 6.60 8.84 -25.69
CA LEU A 288 5.90 7.59 -26.04
C LEU A 288 4.38 7.80 -26.22
N GLY A 289 3.97 8.91 -26.84
CA GLY A 289 2.57 9.21 -27.14
C GLY A 289 1.73 9.82 -26.01
N LEU A 290 2.30 10.05 -24.81
CA LEU A 290 1.60 10.63 -23.66
C LEU A 290 1.90 12.13 -23.47
N LEU A 291 0.89 12.88 -23.04
CA LEU A 291 0.98 14.25 -22.54
C LEU A 291 1.26 14.27 -21.04
N PHE A 292 2.13 15.18 -20.60
CA PHE A 292 2.48 15.43 -19.20
C PHE A 292 2.46 16.93 -18.90
N ASP A 293 2.29 17.28 -17.62
CA ASP A 293 2.29 18.67 -17.17
C ASP A 293 3.58 18.99 -16.40
N ASN A 294 4.32 20.00 -16.84
CA ASN A 294 5.56 20.44 -16.19
C ASN A 294 5.40 20.70 -14.69
N GLU A 295 4.26 21.24 -14.25
CA GLU A 295 4.05 21.58 -12.83
C GLU A 295 3.96 20.34 -11.94
N VAL A 296 3.56 19.20 -12.50
CA VAL A 296 3.46 17.90 -11.80
C VAL A 296 4.73 17.09 -11.98
N ASN A 297 5.44 17.26 -13.09
CA ASN A 297 6.58 16.43 -13.47
C ASN A 297 7.94 17.09 -13.21
N ALA A 298 8.00 18.34 -12.75
CA ALA A 298 9.24 19.03 -12.38
C ALA A 298 9.76 18.66 -10.98
N VAL A 299 11.09 18.66 -10.81
CA VAL A 299 11.76 18.42 -9.52
C VAL A 299 13.01 19.29 -9.38
N ARG A 300 13.27 19.84 -8.20
CA ARG A 300 14.48 20.62 -7.91
C ARG A 300 15.62 19.71 -7.47
N HIS A 301 16.73 19.74 -8.22
CA HIS A 301 18.01 19.22 -7.74
C HIS A 301 18.79 20.35 -7.07
N GLU A 302 19.54 20.08 -5.98
CA GLU A 302 20.37 21.02 -5.20
C GLU A 302 20.63 22.40 -5.85
N ASP A 303 21.30 22.39 -7.01
CA ASP A 303 21.81 23.51 -7.77
C ASP A 303 20.88 24.06 -8.86
N LYS A 304 19.98 23.25 -9.44
CA LYS A 304 19.11 23.66 -10.57
C LYS A 304 17.75 22.93 -10.57
N PRO A 305 16.65 23.61 -10.92
CA PRO A 305 15.39 22.93 -11.25
C PRO A 305 15.58 22.06 -12.50
N ARG A 306 14.97 20.87 -12.52
CA ARG A 306 14.81 20.03 -13.72
C ARG A 306 13.33 19.90 -14.03
N ALA A 307 12.92 20.28 -15.24
CA ALA A 307 11.54 20.19 -15.71
C ALA A 307 11.54 19.79 -17.19
N GLU A 308 10.52 19.05 -17.62
CA GLU A 308 10.32 18.60 -18.99
C GLU A 308 8.84 18.22 -19.21
N GLY A 309 8.23 18.66 -20.32
CA GLY A 309 6.79 18.60 -20.57
C GLY A 309 6.21 19.93 -21.08
N ASP A 310 4.89 20.00 -21.22
CA ASP A 310 4.17 21.24 -21.52
C ASP A 310 3.58 21.84 -20.23
N THR A 311 3.49 23.16 -20.12
CA THR A 311 2.94 23.81 -18.92
C THR A 311 1.43 23.97 -19.04
N GLY A 312 0.68 23.59 -18.00
CA GLY A 312 -0.75 23.88 -17.89
C GLY A 312 -1.68 22.89 -18.61
N VAL A 313 -1.18 21.77 -19.13
CA VAL A 313 -1.99 20.72 -19.79
C VAL A 313 -3.14 20.25 -18.89
N ARG A 314 -2.88 20.06 -17.59
CA ARG A 314 -3.91 19.63 -16.64
C ARG A 314 -4.96 20.71 -16.37
N ARG A 315 -4.61 21.98 -16.66
CA ARG A 315 -5.41 23.18 -16.44
C ARG A 315 -6.09 23.68 -17.71
N THR A 316 -6.09 22.90 -18.78
CA THR A 316 -6.83 23.21 -20.01
C THR A 316 -7.81 22.09 -20.37
N PHE A 317 -8.84 22.48 -21.11
CA PHE A 317 -9.85 21.60 -21.69
C PHE A 317 -10.34 22.18 -23.03
N ARG A 318 -11.01 21.36 -23.85
CA ARG A 318 -11.58 21.76 -25.14
C ARG A 318 -13.09 21.64 -25.13
N ALA A 319 -13.78 22.67 -25.60
CA ALA A 319 -15.23 22.70 -25.77
C ALA A 319 -15.56 23.31 -27.14
N GLY A 320 -16.32 22.59 -27.98
CA GLY A 320 -16.64 23.07 -29.33
C GLY A 320 -15.41 23.28 -30.21
N GLY A 321 -14.36 22.47 -30.02
CA GLY A 321 -13.09 22.62 -30.72
C GLY A 321 -12.19 23.77 -30.25
N LYS A 322 -12.65 24.61 -29.30
CA LYS A 322 -11.86 25.70 -28.71
C LYS A 322 -11.18 25.25 -27.42
N GLU A 323 -9.89 25.53 -27.30
CA GLU A 323 -9.14 25.31 -26.06
C GLU A 323 -9.37 26.45 -25.06
N LEU A 324 -9.57 26.09 -23.80
CA LEU A 324 -9.91 26.98 -22.69
C LEU A 324 -9.03 26.66 -21.48
N SER A 325 -8.69 27.69 -20.71
CA SER A 325 -7.90 27.57 -19.47
C SER A 325 -8.79 27.62 -18.23
N PHE A 326 -8.42 26.87 -17.21
CA PHE A 326 -9.01 26.93 -15.88
C PHE A 326 -8.76 28.28 -15.21
N ASP A 327 -7.70 29.00 -15.61
CA ASP A 327 -7.34 30.32 -15.10
C ASP A 327 -8.15 31.47 -15.74
N GLY A 328 -9.12 31.15 -16.59
CA GLY A 328 -10.01 32.14 -17.19
C GLY A 328 -10.94 32.82 -16.17
N PRO A 329 -11.53 33.99 -16.50
CA PRO A 329 -12.48 34.65 -15.62
C PRO A 329 -13.79 33.85 -15.57
N TRP A 330 -14.04 33.17 -14.45
CA TRP A 330 -15.30 32.46 -14.19
C TRP A 330 -16.22 33.34 -13.32
N PRO A 331 -17.41 33.75 -13.82
CA PRO A 331 -18.32 34.62 -13.08
C PRO A 331 -18.66 34.07 -11.69
N GLY A 332 -18.52 34.92 -10.65
CA GLY A 332 -18.85 34.56 -9.27
C GLY A 332 -17.93 33.51 -8.62
N VAL A 333 -16.81 33.14 -9.26
CA VAL A 333 -15.81 32.25 -8.68
C VAL A 333 -14.71 33.09 -8.05
N THR A 334 -14.38 32.78 -6.79
CA THR A 334 -13.29 33.39 -6.02
C THR A 334 -12.42 32.29 -5.42
N GLY A 335 -11.11 32.50 -5.36
CA GLY A 335 -10.16 31.49 -4.89
C GLY A 335 -9.42 30.81 -6.04
N LYS A 336 -8.60 29.81 -5.73
CA LYS A 336 -7.74 29.17 -6.73
C LYS A 336 -8.46 28.03 -7.42
N VAL A 337 -8.76 28.19 -8.71
CA VAL A 337 -9.44 27.14 -9.50
C VAL A 337 -8.59 25.87 -9.58
N HIS A 338 -9.19 24.76 -9.16
CA HIS A 338 -8.61 23.43 -9.19
C HIS A 338 -9.06 22.65 -10.43
N SER A 339 -10.36 22.55 -10.67
CA SER A 339 -10.93 21.80 -11.78
C SER A 339 -12.09 22.55 -12.45
N VAL A 340 -12.22 22.37 -13.77
CA VAL A 340 -13.35 22.87 -14.58
C VAL A 340 -13.82 21.76 -15.50
N LEU A 341 -15.14 21.59 -15.61
CA LEU A 341 -15.74 20.69 -16.59
C LEU A 341 -17.00 21.30 -17.18
N ALA A 342 -17.33 20.89 -18.41
CA ALA A 342 -18.51 21.33 -19.13
C ALA A 342 -19.39 20.13 -19.46
N ALA A 343 -20.62 20.12 -18.93
CA ALA A 343 -21.57 19.03 -19.11
C ALA A 343 -23.01 19.51 -18.86
N ASP A 344 -24.00 18.82 -19.42
CA ASP A 344 -25.43 19.12 -19.20
C ASP A 344 -25.79 20.61 -19.43
N GLY A 345 -25.17 21.21 -20.46
CA GLY A 345 -25.33 22.64 -20.81
C GLY A 345 -24.78 23.64 -19.79
N LYS A 346 -23.97 23.18 -18.83
CA LYS A 346 -23.42 23.96 -17.72
C LYS A 346 -21.90 23.88 -17.69
N VAL A 347 -21.28 24.82 -16.98
CA VAL A 347 -19.86 24.76 -16.60
C VAL A 347 -19.78 24.65 -15.09
N PHE A 348 -19.08 23.65 -14.59
CA PHE A 348 -18.82 23.49 -13.16
C PHE A 348 -17.38 23.86 -12.88
N VAL A 349 -17.18 24.75 -11.91
CA VAL A 349 -15.88 25.26 -11.49
C VAL A 349 -15.66 24.91 -10.03
N VAL A 350 -14.55 24.25 -9.72
CA VAL A 350 -14.15 23.87 -8.36
C VAL A 350 -12.87 24.60 -7.98
N THR A 351 -12.81 25.12 -6.75
CA THR A 351 -11.60 25.74 -6.21
C THR A 351 -10.88 24.85 -5.18
N GLU A 352 -9.59 25.11 -4.93
CA GLU A 352 -8.78 24.40 -3.90
C GLU A 352 -9.38 24.59 -2.48
N GLU A 353 -10.13 25.66 -2.25
CA GLU A 353 -10.85 25.93 -0.99
C GLU A 353 -12.14 25.10 -0.84
N GLY A 354 -12.52 24.34 -1.88
CA GLY A 354 -13.69 23.46 -1.87
C GLY A 354 -14.99 24.15 -2.28
N ARG A 355 -14.93 25.29 -2.97
CA ARG A 355 -16.11 25.92 -3.56
C ARG A 355 -16.42 25.29 -4.90
N LEU A 356 -17.65 24.81 -5.08
CA LEU A 356 -18.19 24.25 -6.32
C LEU A 356 -19.28 25.19 -6.86
N THR A 357 -19.05 25.78 -8.02
CA THR A 357 -19.98 26.71 -8.67
C THR A 357 -20.44 26.14 -10.00
N ALA A 358 -21.76 26.10 -10.22
CA ALA A 358 -22.35 25.81 -11.52
C ALA A 358 -22.70 27.10 -12.24
N LEU A 359 -22.33 27.18 -13.51
CA LEU A 359 -22.58 28.29 -14.41
C LEU A 359 -23.45 27.82 -15.57
N VAL A 360 -24.34 28.68 -16.04
CA VAL A 360 -25.22 28.45 -17.17
C VAL A 360 -25.16 29.63 -18.14
N ALA A 361 -25.62 29.45 -19.38
CA ALA A 361 -25.82 30.56 -20.30
C ALA A 361 -26.70 31.64 -19.64
N ALA A 362 -26.24 32.90 -19.64
CA ALA A 362 -26.97 33.99 -18.99
C ALA A 362 -28.37 34.17 -19.65
N PRO A 363 -29.48 33.97 -18.92
CA PRO A 363 -30.81 34.22 -19.48
C PRO A 363 -31.04 35.73 -19.65
N GLY A 364 -31.78 36.11 -20.68
CA GLY A 364 -32.22 37.50 -20.91
C GLY A 364 -33.22 38.04 -19.87
N ARG A 365 -33.53 37.29 -18.80
CA ARG A 365 -34.33 37.71 -17.66
C ARG A 365 -34.02 36.86 -16.42
N ALA A 366 -33.99 37.52 -15.27
CA ALA A 366 -33.43 37.05 -14.02
C ALA A 366 -34.32 36.02 -13.31
N ASP A 367 -33.83 34.78 -13.19
CA ASP A 367 -34.16 33.85 -12.11
C ASP A 367 -32.86 33.11 -11.75
N LEU A 368 -31.98 33.77 -11.00
CA LEU A 368 -30.73 33.19 -10.48
C LEU A 368 -31.00 32.64 -9.08
N LEU A 369 -30.80 31.33 -8.87
CA LEU A 369 -30.90 30.71 -7.55
C LEU A 369 -29.67 31.09 -6.72
N VAL A 370 -29.84 32.05 -5.80
CA VAL A 370 -28.78 32.50 -4.90
C VAL A 370 -28.48 31.42 -3.85
N GLY A 371 -27.22 30.97 -3.85
CA GLY A 371 -26.47 30.17 -2.87
C GLY A 371 -27.24 29.42 -1.77
N ARG A 372 -27.27 28.08 -1.86
CA ARG A 372 -27.47 27.23 -0.69
C ARG A 372 -26.13 27.01 0.00
N ARG A 373 -25.89 27.74 1.08
CA ARG A 373 -24.83 27.44 2.05
C ARG A 373 -25.20 26.13 2.74
N GLU A 374 -24.34 25.10 2.69
CA GLU A 374 -24.43 24.04 3.69
C GLU A 374 -24.22 24.71 5.06
N PRO A 375 -25.02 24.39 6.08
CA PRO A 375 -24.75 24.89 7.42
C PRO A 375 -23.28 24.64 7.73
N SER A 376 -22.54 25.71 8.00
CA SER A 376 -21.18 25.59 8.49
C SER A 376 -21.23 24.69 9.74
N PRO A 377 -20.25 23.80 9.96
CA PRO A 377 -20.14 23.07 11.21
C PRO A 377 -19.79 24.06 12.31
N THR A 378 -20.79 24.82 12.75
CA THR A 378 -20.72 25.73 13.87
C THR A 378 -22.05 25.61 14.60
N GLU A 379 -21.96 25.40 15.91
CA GLU A 379 -23.06 25.47 16.89
C GLU A 379 -23.94 24.21 17.08
N ALA A 380 -23.83 23.19 16.23
CA ALA A 380 -24.50 21.91 16.46
C ALA A 380 -23.69 21.00 17.41
N ALA A 381 -23.83 21.29 18.71
CA ALA A 381 -23.60 20.43 19.89
C ALA A 381 -22.77 21.12 20.98
N GLN A 382 -23.25 22.24 21.50
CA GLN A 382 -23.18 22.41 22.96
C GLN A 382 -24.19 21.44 23.60
N GLN A 383 -23.96 20.14 23.48
CA GLN A 383 -24.70 19.18 24.29
C GLN A 383 -24.14 19.27 25.72
N ARG A 384 -24.66 20.22 26.50
CA ARG A 384 -24.55 20.16 27.96
C ARG A 384 -25.35 18.94 28.41
N GLY A 385 -24.65 17.87 28.78
CA GLY A 385 -25.31 16.61 29.15
C GLY A 385 -24.36 15.52 29.67
N PRO A 386 -24.89 14.33 30.00
CA PRO A 386 -24.14 13.21 30.60
C PRO A 386 -22.96 12.70 29.75
N THR A 387 -23.08 12.71 28.41
CA THR A 387 -22.04 12.27 27.46
C THR A 387 -20.80 13.16 27.49
N MET A 388 -20.96 14.47 27.71
CA MET A 388 -19.84 15.41 27.84
C MET A 388 -19.01 15.14 29.10
N LEU A 389 -19.68 14.88 30.24
CA LEU A 389 -19.01 14.51 31.49
C LEU A 389 -18.32 13.14 31.37
N GLN A 390 -18.98 12.17 30.74
CA GLN A 390 -18.39 10.87 30.47
C GLN A 390 -17.12 10.99 29.61
N ALA A 391 -17.18 11.75 28.51
CA ALA A 391 -16.03 12.02 27.66
C ALA A 391 -14.89 12.68 28.44
N LYS A 392 -15.19 13.67 29.30
CA LYS A 392 -14.18 14.33 30.14
C LYS A 392 -13.48 13.34 31.09
N ARG A 393 -14.23 12.44 31.73
CA ARG A 393 -13.67 11.40 32.62
C ARG A 393 -12.81 10.40 31.86
N LEU A 394 -13.26 9.93 30.69
CA LEU A 394 -12.47 9.03 29.83
C LEU A 394 -11.16 9.69 29.37
N LEU A 395 -11.21 10.96 28.95
CA LEU A 395 -10.04 11.71 28.51
C LEU A 395 -9.06 12.01 29.65
N ALA A 396 -9.56 12.23 30.88
CA ALA A 396 -8.69 12.34 32.06
C ALA A 396 -7.90 11.04 32.30
N ALA A 397 -8.52 9.88 32.10
CA ALA A 397 -7.87 8.58 32.21
C ALA A 397 -6.89 8.28 31.05
N ALA A 398 -7.10 8.86 29.87
CA ALA A 398 -6.29 8.62 28.67
C ALA A 398 -4.81 9.03 28.80
N GLY A 399 -4.48 9.95 29.71
CA GLY A 399 -3.09 10.35 30.01
C GLY A 399 -2.45 11.32 29.00
N THR A 400 -3.09 11.56 27.85
CA THR A 400 -2.73 12.57 26.87
C THR A 400 -3.99 13.05 26.14
N PRO A 401 -4.06 14.31 25.66
CA PRO A 401 -5.17 14.76 24.83
C PRO A 401 -4.93 14.55 23.32
N ARG A 402 -3.83 13.90 22.90
CA ARG A 402 -3.34 13.86 21.51
C ARG A 402 -2.93 12.46 21.07
N GLY A 403 -2.98 12.25 19.75
CA GLY A 403 -2.53 11.01 19.10
C GLY A 403 -3.68 10.27 18.44
N TYR A 404 -3.67 8.94 18.49
CA TYR A 404 -4.76 8.11 18.00
C TYR A 404 -5.49 7.44 19.15
N ALA A 405 -6.81 7.44 19.08
CA ALA A 405 -7.68 6.80 20.05
C ALA A 405 -8.61 5.79 19.37
N LEU A 406 -8.77 4.62 19.97
CA LEU A 406 -9.71 3.59 19.55
C LEU A 406 -10.87 3.52 20.55
N VAL A 407 -12.09 3.51 20.05
CA VAL A 407 -13.29 3.27 20.85
C VAL A 407 -13.89 1.93 20.42
N LEU A 408 -13.88 0.96 21.33
CA LEU A 408 -14.52 -0.33 21.10
C LEU A 408 -16.00 -0.19 21.47
N GLY A 409 -16.87 -0.26 20.47
CA GLY A 409 -18.26 0.18 20.54
C GLY A 409 -18.43 1.65 20.11
N LEU A 410 -19.69 2.11 20.02
CA LEU A 410 -20.01 3.52 19.72
C LEU A 410 -20.43 4.31 20.97
N GLY A 411 -20.77 3.62 22.06
CA GLY A 411 -21.37 4.21 23.25
C GLY A 411 -22.73 4.87 22.98
N GLU A 412 -23.15 5.73 23.90
CA GLU A 412 -24.37 6.53 23.74
C GLU A 412 -24.22 7.57 22.60
N PRO A 413 -25.30 7.87 21.85
CA PRO A 413 -25.29 8.96 20.88
C PRO A 413 -24.77 10.27 21.50
N GLY A 414 -23.78 10.90 20.86
CA GLY A 414 -23.11 12.13 21.31
C GLY A 414 -21.78 11.92 22.02
N LEU A 415 -21.41 10.69 22.42
CA LEU A 415 -20.14 10.42 23.10
C LEU A 415 -18.93 10.72 22.20
N LEU A 416 -18.94 10.24 20.95
CA LEU A 416 -17.82 10.41 20.01
C LEU A 416 -17.56 11.89 19.68
N GLU A 417 -18.61 12.68 19.49
CA GLU A 417 -18.52 14.12 19.29
C GLU A 417 -17.96 14.81 20.52
N SER A 418 -18.45 14.45 21.71
CA SER A 418 -17.97 15.00 22.98
C SER A 418 -16.49 14.71 23.21
N LEU A 419 -16.02 13.52 22.81
CA LEU A 419 -14.61 13.13 22.86
C LEU A 419 -13.77 13.95 21.85
N ALA A 420 -14.25 14.11 20.62
CA ALA A 420 -13.56 14.86 19.57
C ALA A 420 -13.50 16.37 19.82
N GLN A 421 -14.51 16.95 20.47
CA GLN A 421 -14.55 18.37 20.83
C GLN A 421 -13.63 18.71 22.03
N GLN A 422 -13.40 17.75 22.92
CA GLN A 422 -12.61 17.94 24.16
C GLN A 422 -11.16 17.44 24.04
N SER A 423 -10.74 16.97 22.86
CA SER A 423 -9.40 16.45 22.64
C SER A 423 -8.90 16.68 21.21
N GLN A 424 -7.63 16.39 20.96
CA GLN A 424 -7.01 16.45 19.64
C GLN A 424 -6.71 15.04 19.09
N PHE A 425 -7.31 14.00 19.67
CA PHE A 425 -7.17 12.61 19.19
C PHE A 425 -7.82 12.39 17.83
N LYS A 426 -7.18 11.67 16.92
CA LYS A 426 -7.90 11.03 15.81
C LYS A 426 -8.59 9.78 16.36
N PHE A 427 -9.91 9.72 16.22
CA PHE A 427 -10.70 8.60 16.73
C PHE A 427 -10.98 7.58 15.64
N LEU A 428 -10.85 6.32 16.01
CA LEU A 428 -11.45 5.19 15.31
C LEU A 428 -12.46 4.56 16.26
N ALA A 429 -13.70 4.32 15.80
CA ALA A 429 -14.68 3.58 16.60
C ALA A 429 -15.22 2.36 15.84
N LEU A 430 -15.42 1.26 16.57
CA LEU A 430 -15.84 -0.02 16.00
C LEU A 430 -17.26 -0.36 16.43
N THR A 431 -18.00 -0.98 15.53
CA THR A 431 -19.26 -1.64 15.84
C THR A 431 -19.46 -2.83 14.92
N GLU A 432 -20.25 -3.82 15.33
CA GLU A 432 -20.69 -4.89 14.44
C GLU A 432 -22.11 -4.59 13.88
N ASP A 433 -22.78 -3.58 14.43
CA ASP A 433 -24.16 -3.20 14.11
C ASP A 433 -24.21 -2.17 12.97
N ALA A 434 -24.67 -2.63 11.80
CA ALA A 434 -24.77 -1.82 10.59
C ALA A 434 -25.73 -0.62 10.74
N ALA A 435 -26.81 -0.77 11.51
CA ALA A 435 -27.79 0.29 11.70
C ALA A 435 -27.21 1.41 12.58
N LYS A 436 -26.55 1.03 13.69
CA LYS A 436 -25.83 1.98 14.55
C LYS A 436 -24.70 2.69 13.80
N LEU A 437 -23.95 1.97 12.96
CA LEU A 437 -22.92 2.55 12.11
C LEU A 437 -23.51 3.62 11.18
N THR A 438 -24.60 3.29 10.49
CA THR A 438 -25.24 4.20 9.53
C THR A 438 -25.73 5.47 10.22
N ALA A 439 -26.43 5.34 11.35
CA ALA A 439 -26.89 6.48 12.13
C ALA A 439 -25.74 7.35 12.66
N ALA A 440 -24.65 6.72 13.12
CA ALA A 440 -23.46 7.45 13.58
C ALA A 440 -22.75 8.18 12.45
N ARG A 441 -22.60 7.58 11.26
CA ARG A 441 -22.02 8.23 10.08
C ARG A 441 -22.80 9.48 9.69
N GLN A 442 -24.12 9.39 9.59
CA GLN A 442 -24.98 10.53 9.24
C GLN A 442 -24.82 11.69 10.23
N ARG A 443 -24.87 11.38 11.53
CA ARG A 443 -24.72 12.38 12.61
C ARG A 443 -23.33 13.03 12.62
N LEU A 444 -22.26 12.23 12.52
CA LEU A 444 -20.90 12.74 12.50
C LEU A 444 -20.59 13.54 11.22
N ALA A 445 -21.14 13.13 10.07
CA ALA A 445 -21.00 13.86 8.83
C ALA A 445 -21.71 15.22 8.90
N ALA A 446 -22.93 15.27 9.47
CA ALA A 446 -23.65 16.52 9.71
C ALA A 446 -22.89 17.46 10.67
N ALA A 447 -22.14 16.91 11.63
CA ALA A 447 -21.27 17.66 12.53
C ALA A 447 -19.91 18.05 11.93
N GLY A 448 -19.58 17.60 10.70
CA GLY A 448 -18.28 17.81 10.07
C GLY A 448 -17.11 17.06 10.74
N LEU A 449 -17.41 16.00 11.49
CA LEU A 449 -16.43 15.22 12.27
C LEU A 449 -16.08 13.86 11.65
N TYR A 450 -16.91 13.34 10.74
CA TYR A 450 -16.65 12.04 10.09
C TYR A 450 -15.48 12.12 9.10
N GLY A 451 -14.69 11.05 9.02
CA GLY A 451 -13.52 10.93 8.15
C GLY A 451 -12.24 11.38 8.86
N GLU A 452 -11.86 12.64 8.70
CA GLU A 452 -10.58 13.16 9.22
C GLU A 452 -10.44 13.15 10.75
N ARG A 453 -11.54 13.41 11.48
CA ARG A 453 -11.52 13.42 12.95
C ARG A 453 -11.96 12.11 13.57
N ILE A 454 -13.03 11.52 13.04
CA ILE A 454 -13.61 10.27 13.53
C ILE A 454 -13.88 9.34 12.34
N ALA A 455 -13.17 8.21 12.32
CA ALA A 455 -13.48 7.11 11.41
C ALA A 455 -14.29 6.04 12.14
N LEU A 456 -15.23 5.41 11.43
CA LEU A 456 -16.05 4.32 11.96
C LEU A 456 -15.83 3.06 11.11
N ARG A 457 -15.86 1.87 11.74
CA ARG A 457 -15.74 0.58 11.04
C ARG A 457 -16.80 -0.41 11.50
N GLN A 458 -17.37 -1.12 10.53
CA GLN A 458 -18.17 -2.32 10.81
C GLN A 458 -17.25 -3.55 10.90
N VAL A 459 -16.69 -3.84 12.08
CA VAL A 459 -15.77 -4.97 12.22
C VAL A 459 -15.64 -5.43 13.67
N ALA A 460 -15.55 -6.74 13.86
CA ALA A 460 -15.16 -7.32 15.15
C ALA A 460 -13.66 -7.05 15.42
N PRO A 461 -13.23 -6.86 16.69
CA PRO A 461 -11.83 -6.60 17.01
C PRO A 461 -10.84 -7.60 16.41
N LYS A 462 -11.18 -8.90 16.42
CA LYS A 462 -10.34 -10.00 15.90
C LYS A 462 -10.14 -9.97 14.38
N ASP A 463 -11.05 -9.34 13.63
CA ASP A 463 -11.07 -9.31 12.15
C ASP A 463 -10.62 -7.93 11.60
N SER A 464 -10.24 -7.02 12.49
CA SER A 464 -9.94 -5.61 12.17
C SER A 464 -8.70 -5.41 11.30
N GLY A 465 -7.70 -6.28 11.45
CA GLY A 465 -6.41 -6.17 10.74
C GLY A 465 -5.58 -4.94 11.14
N PHE A 466 -5.85 -4.32 12.28
CA PHE A 466 -5.17 -3.09 12.70
C PHE A 466 -3.67 -3.29 12.98
N PRO A 467 -2.84 -2.27 12.67
CA PRO A 467 -1.42 -2.33 12.95
C PRO A 467 -1.19 -2.36 14.48
N PRO A 468 -0.08 -2.96 14.94
CA PRO A 468 0.29 -2.87 16.34
C PRO A 468 0.66 -1.42 16.73
N TYR A 469 0.61 -1.12 18.02
CA TYR A 469 1.21 0.07 18.64
C TYR A 469 0.67 1.44 18.20
N PHE A 470 -0.43 1.50 17.43
CA PHE A 470 -0.92 2.77 16.89
C PHE A 470 -1.70 3.62 17.91
N ALA A 471 -2.34 2.99 18.90
CA ALA A 471 -3.28 3.66 19.78
C ALA A 471 -2.60 4.18 21.05
N ASN A 472 -2.63 5.49 21.26
CA ASN A 472 -2.27 6.10 22.55
C ASN A 472 -3.34 5.82 23.61
N PHE A 473 -4.60 5.70 23.17
CA PHE A 473 -5.75 5.52 24.03
C PHE A 473 -6.72 4.50 23.42
N ILE A 474 -7.19 3.55 24.22
CA ILE A 474 -8.30 2.67 23.85
C ILE A 474 -9.38 2.78 24.93
N ALA A 475 -10.62 3.03 24.54
CA ALA A 475 -11.76 3.07 25.43
C ALA A 475 -12.72 1.91 25.13
N LEU A 476 -13.10 1.14 26.14
CA LEU A 476 -14.29 0.29 26.09
C LEU A 476 -15.51 1.18 26.33
N ALA A 477 -16.29 1.44 25.29
CA ALA A 477 -17.50 2.23 25.43
C ALA A 477 -18.53 1.49 26.31
N SER A 478 -19.42 2.24 26.96
CA SER A 478 -20.55 1.66 27.69
C SER A 478 -21.35 0.73 26.77
N GLY A 479 -21.60 -0.50 27.24
CA GLY A 479 -22.32 -1.53 26.48
C GLY A 479 -21.45 -2.36 25.52
N ALA A 480 -20.14 -2.09 25.39
CA ALA A 480 -19.23 -3.00 24.69
C ALA A 480 -19.02 -4.30 25.50
N ALA A 481 -18.89 -5.43 24.79
CA ALA A 481 -18.57 -6.70 25.41
C ALA A 481 -17.17 -6.67 26.05
N LEU A 482 -17.04 -7.26 27.24
CA LEU A 482 -15.74 -7.46 27.86
C LEU A 482 -14.93 -8.48 27.05
N PRO A 483 -13.67 -8.19 26.72
CA PRO A 483 -12.82 -9.17 26.05
C PRO A 483 -12.46 -10.30 27.02
N ASP A 484 -12.36 -11.53 26.51
CA ASP A 484 -11.68 -12.60 27.25
C ASP A 484 -10.15 -12.34 27.32
N PRO A 485 -9.37 -13.10 28.11
CA PRO A 485 -7.92 -12.88 28.22
C PRO A 485 -7.15 -12.95 26.89
N THR A 486 -7.60 -13.74 25.92
CA THR A 486 -6.96 -13.87 24.60
C THR A 486 -7.27 -12.67 23.73
N ALA A 487 -8.54 -12.26 23.67
CA ALA A 487 -8.97 -11.05 22.98
C ALA A 487 -8.31 -9.80 23.59
N LEU A 488 -8.14 -9.77 24.92
CA LEU A 488 -7.48 -8.66 25.60
C LEU A 488 -5.99 -8.55 25.22
N LYS A 489 -5.27 -9.66 25.05
CA LYS A 489 -3.88 -9.64 24.54
C LYS A 489 -3.82 -9.04 23.13
N HIS A 490 -4.78 -9.37 22.27
CA HIS A 490 -4.85 -8.82 20.93
C HIS A 490 -5.10 -7.30 20.96
N ILE A 491 -6.08 -6.84 21.75
CA ILE A 491 -6.38 -5.41 21.94
C ILE A 491 -5.18 -4.66 22.54
N TYR A 492 -4.49 -5.27 23.52
CA TYR A 492 -3.29 -4.72 24.13
C TYR A 492 -2.14 -4.55 23.13
N GLY A 493 -2.06 -5.40 22.11
CA GLY A 493 -1.11 -5.28 21.01
C GLY A 493 -1.22 -3.97 20.22
N TRP A 494 -2.41 -3.36 20.18
CA TRP A 494 -2.63 -2.06 19.54
C TRP A 494 -2.18 -0.87 20.39
N LEU A 495 -2.04 -1.05 21.72
CA LEU A 495 -1.57 0.02 22.58
C LEU A 495 -0.12 0.35 22.29
N ARG A 496 0.12 1.64 22.09
CA ARG A 496 1.44 2.22 21.95
C ARG A 496 2.31 1.91 23.18
N PRO A 497 3.57 1.48 22.98
CA PRO A 497 4.57 1.45 24.04
C PRO A 497 4.80 2.84 24.66
N TYR A 498 5.49 2.89 25.80
CA TYR A 498 5.78 4.13 26.52
C TYR A 498 4.53 4.94 26.92
N GLY A 499 3.55 4.26 27.52
CA GLY A 499 2.45 4.91 28.24
C GLY A 499 1.08 4.87 27.56
N GLY A 500 0.89 4.07 26.50
CA GLY A 500 -0.45 3.86 25.93
C GLY A 500 -1.42 3.24 26.95
N ARG A 501 -2.68 3.69 26.96
CA ARG A 501 -3.67 3.30 27.97
C ARG A 501 -4.94 2.68 27.38
N LEU A 502 -5.37 1.56 27.95
CA LEU A 502 -6.69 0.98 27.77
C LEU A 502 -7.55 1.26 29.00
N VAL A 503 -8.71 1.85 28.78
CA VAL A 503 -9.65 2.27 29.83
C VAL A 503 -10.99 1.58 29.62
N GLY A 504 -11.51 0.96 30.68
CA GLY A 504 -12.79 0.25 30.65
C GLY A 504 -13.40 0.11 32.05
N PRO A 505 -14.50 -0.63 32.19
CA PRO A 505 -15.11 -0.87 33.50
C PRO A 505 -14.14 -1.58 34.44
N GLU A 506 -14.32 -1.42 35.76
CA GLU A 506 -13.42 -1.97 36.79
C GLU A 506 -13.18 -3.49 36.66
N SER A 507 -14.19 -4.23 36.19
CA SER A 507 -14.11 -5.68 35.94
C SER A 507 -13.02 -6.07 34.94
N LEU A 508 -12.58 -5.15 34.07
CA LEU A 508 -11.49 -5.38 33.13
C LEU A 508 -10.14 -5.62 33.83
N ALA A 509 -9.93 -5.06 35.03
CA ALA A 509 -8.69 -5.22 35.78
C ALA A 509 -8.38 -6.71 36.07
N ARG A 510 -9.40 -7.46 36.52
CA ARG A 510 -9.27 -8.90 36.77
C ARG A 510 -8.94 -9.70 35.52
N ILE A 511 -9.49 -9.31 34.37
CA ILE A 511 -9.20 -9.97 33.09
C ILE A 511 -7.74 -9.71 32.69
N ALA A 512 -7.25 -8.49 32.90
CA ALA A 512 -5.86 -8.13 32.61
C ALA A 512 -4.85 -8.86 33.50
N GLU A 513 -5.16 -9.06 34.78
CA GLU A 513 -4.36 -9.87 35.70
C GLU A 513 -4.24 -11.32 35.20
N VAL A 514 -5.34 -11.92 34.76
CA VAL A 514 -5.37 -13.27 34.18
C VAL A 514 -4.61 -13.34 32.84
N ALA A 515 -4.73 -12.30 32.02
CA ALA A 515 -4.08 -12.24 30.72
C ALA A 515 -2.55 -12.15 30.81
N LYS A 516 -1.98 -11.68 31.93
CA LYS A 516 -0.52 -11.50 32.14
C LYS A 516 0.12 -10.69 31.01
N LEU A 517 -0.38 -9.48 30.82
CA LEU A 517 0.06 -8.58 29.75
C LEU A 517 1.49 -8.07 30.04
N PRO A 518 2.42 -8.13 29.07
CA PRO A 518 3.80 -7.72 29.28
C PRO A 518 3.92 -6.20 29.46
N GLN A 519 4.72 -5.77 30.44
CA GLN A 519 4.89 -4.35 30.79
C GLN A 519 3.57 -3.62 31.13
N ALA A 520 2.56 -4.34 31.63
CA ALA A 520 1.27 -3.75 31.98
C ALA A 520 1.22 -3.32 33.45
N SER A 521 0.74 -2.10 33.67
CA SER A 521 0.39 -1.55 34.98
C SER A 521 -1.11 -1.37 35.05
N ILE A 522 -1.75 -1.95 36.07
CA ILE A 522 -3.21 -2.01 36.20
C ILE A 522 -3.59 -1.18 37.42
N LYS A 523 -4.46 -0.18 37.23
CA LYS A 523 -5.00 0.65 38.31
C LYS A 523 -6.51 0.78 38.17
N VAL A 524 -7.21 0.82 39.30
CA VAL A 524 -8.63 1.19 39.34
C VAL A 524 -8.73 2.60 39.90
N ALA A 525 -9.29 3.53 39.12
CA ALA A 525 -9.43 4.93 39.49
C ALA A 525 -10.68 5.53 38.83
N ASP A 526 -11.39 6.39 39.57
CA ASP A 526 -12.57 7.12 39.09
C ASP A 526 -13.63 6.24 38.41
N GLY A 527 -13.84 5.00 38.89
CA GLY A 527 -14.82 4.06 38.34
C GLY A 527 -14.35 3.30 37.09
N PHE A 528 -13.06 3.38 36.74
CA PHE A 528 -12.48 2.69 35.59
C PHE A 528 -11.29 1.83 35.98
N ALA A 529 -11.12 0.71 35.28
CA ALA A 529 -9.82 0.07 35.16
C ALA A 529 -9.01 0.79 34.08
N VAL A 530 -7.77 1.13 34.42
CA VAL A 530 -6.77 1.75 33.54
C VAL A 530 -5.58 0.80 33.43
N ILE A 531 -5.40 0.21 32.25
CA ILE A 531 -4.27 -0.66 31.92
C ILE A 531 -3.29 0.17 31.10
N THR A 532 -2.10 0.40 31.62
CA THR A 532 -1.04 1.18 30.97
C THR A 532 0.05 0.25 30.47
N ARG A 533 0.46 0.39 29.21
CA ARG A 533 1.65 -0.25 28.65
C ARG A 533 2.87 0.60 28.96
N GLU A 534 3.63 0.24 29.97
CA GLU A 534 4.79 0.99 30.44
C GLU A 534 6.06 0.63 29.65
N GLY A 535 7.00 1.57 29.60
CA GLY A 535 8.34 1.30 29.08
C GLY A 535 8.43 0.85 27.61
N ALA A 536 9.59 0.27 27.31
CA ALA A 536 9.98 -0.21 26.00
C ALA A 536 9.37 -1.59 25.70
N LEU A 537 9.35 -1.96 24.41
CA LEU A 537 9.13 -3.35 24.02
C LEU A 537 10.30 -4.20 24.49
N GLU A 538 10.02 -5.36 25.08
CA GLU A 538 11.06 -6.31 25.48
C GLU A 538 11.87 -6.74 24.25
N GLY A 539 13.20 -6.71 24.36
CA GLY A 539 14.13 -6.96 23.24
C GLY A 539 14.40 -5.75 22.32
N SER A 540 13.71 -4.61 22.50
CA SER A 540 13.96 -3.41 21.70
C SER A 540 15.10 -2.53 22.24
N THR A 541 15.74 -1.77 21.35
CA THR A 541 16.87 -0.89 21.70
C THR A 541 16.64 0.56 21.28
N ASN A 542 17.16 1.50 22.06
CA ASN A 542 17.31 2.90 21.64
C ASN A 542 18.54 3.05 20.74
N TYR A 543 18.48 3.97 19.78
CA TYR A 543 19.61 4.35 18.94
C TYR A 543 19.99 5.82 19.15
N LYS A 544 21.21 6.07 19.61
CA LYS A 544 21.67 7.41 20.01
C LYS A 544 22.39 8.19 18.90
N GLY A 545 22.50 7.63 17.70
CA GLY A 545 23.19 8.25 16.55
C GLY A 545 24.64 7.78 16.41
N ASP A 546 25.41 8.56 15.64
CA ASP A 546 26.86 8.40 15.45
C ASP A 546 27.33 7.02 14.99
N PHE A 547 26.51 6.32 14.19
CA PHE A 547 26.81 4.98 13.70
C PHE A 547 27.18 4.02 14.84
N GLN A 548 26.42 4.06 15.94
CA GLN A 548 26.50 3.06 17.01
C GLN A 548 25.77 1.77 16.61
N THR A 549 26.11 0.64 17.24
CA THR A 549 25.31 -0.59 17.06
C THR A 549 23.91 -0.42 17.66
N SER A 550 22.94 -1.17 17.14
CA SER A 550 21.56 -1.20 17.64
C SER A 550 20.99 -2.62 17.42
N PRO A 551 21.42 -3.59 18.25
CA PRO A 551 21.03 -4.99 18.10
C PRO A 551 19.61 -5.21 18.62
N ASP A 552 18.62 -4.59 17.99
CA ASP A 552 17.21 -4.72 18.33
C ASP A 552 16.70 -6.12 17.94
N GLU A 553 16.28 -6.91 18.92
CA GLU A 553 15.93 -8.32 18.72
C GLU A 553 14.62 -8.47 17.93
N LEU A 554 13.69 -7.54 18.10
CA LEU A 554 12.36 -7.55 17.47
C LEU A 554 12.40 -7.17 15.99
N VAL A 555 13.48 -6.49 15.56
CA VAL A 555 13.65 -6.12 14.16
C VAL A 555 14.19 -7.33 13.41
N LYS A 556 13.32 -8.27 13.00
CA LYS A 556 13.66 -9.48 12.23
C LYS A 556 12.85 -9.58 10.95
N ALA A 557 13.50 -9.96 9.85
CA ALA A 557 12.79 -10.24 8.61
C ALA A 557 11.89 -11.50 8.74
N PRO A 558 10.74 -11.58 8.04
CA PRO A 558 10.29 -10.62 7.04
C PRO A 558 9.62 -9.37 7.62
N PHE A 559 9.48 -8.33 6.80
CA PHE A 559 8.95 -7.02 7.22
C PHE A 559 7.78 -6.57 6.37
N GLY A 560 6.80 -5.93 6.99
CA GLY A 560 5.75 -5.17 6.32
C GLY A 560 5.66 -3.73 6.83
N VAL A 561 5.06 -2.86 6.03
CA VAL A 561 4.85 -1.44 6.33
C VAL A 561 3.91 -1.26 7.50
N LEU A 562 4.38 -0.52 8.50
CA LEU A 562 3.63 -0.12 9.70
C LEU A 562 2.93 1.22 9.49
N TRP A 563 3.65 2.19 8.94
CA TRP A 563 3.13 3.50 8.58
C TRP A 563 3.98 4.13 7.48
N PHE A 564 3.41 5.11 6.76
CA PHE A 564 4.16 5.96 5.84
C PHE A 564 3.60 7.38 5.71
N ASP A 565 4.48 8.36 5.48
CA ASP A 565 4.15 9.78 5.30
C ASP A 565 5.34 10.56 4.68
N ASP A 566 5.10 11.64 3.93
CA ASP A 566 6.15 12.50 3.35
C ASP A 566 6.47 13.75 4.21
N THR A 567 5.79 13.93 5.33
CA THR A 567 6.05 15.00 6.32
C THR A 567 7.44 14.94 6.95
N LEU A 568 8.11 13.78 6.89
CA LEU A 568 9.44 13.51 7.44
C LEU A 568 10.51 13.40 6.32
N GLY A 569 10.26 14.03 5.18
CA GLY A 569 11.25 14.22 4.12
C GLY A 569 12.36 15.16 4.61
N HIS A 570 13.61 14.71 4.48
CA HIS A 570 14.79 15.51 4.80
C HIS A 570 15.71 15.60 3.58
N PHE A 571 16.62 16.57 3.58
CA PHE A 571 17.69 16.66 2.61
C PHE A 571 18.51 15.37 2.56
N LYS A 572 18.85 14.92 1.35
CA LYS A 572 19.51 13.62 1.13
C LYS A 572 20.87 13.41 1.81
N ARG A 573 21.43 14.45 2.43
CA ARG A 573 22.72 14.43 3.15
C ARG A 573 22.60 14.87 4.61
N SER A 574 21.42 14.81 5.20
CA SER A 574 21.20 15.18 6.60
C SER A 574 21.84 14.18 7.58
N PRO A 575 22.09 14.59 8.84
CA PRO A 575 22.61 13.71 9.89
C PRO A 575 21.71 12.48 10.11
N GLN A 576 22.26 11.40 10.66
CA GLN A 576 21.42 10.28 11.09
C GLN A 576 20.46 10.72 12.21
N PRO A 577 19.19 10.32 12.15
CA PRO A 577 18.27 10.54 13.26
C PRO A 577 18.61 9.61 14.42
N LYS A 578 18.08 9.98 15.58
CA LYS A 578 18.18 9.22 16.83
C LYS A 578 16.79 8.67 17.17
N PHE A 579 16.72 7.53 17.84
CA PHE A 579 15.48 6.86 18.22
C PHE A 579 15.52 6.57 19.71
N ILE A 580 14.79 7.38 20.48
CA ILE A 580 14.84 7.37 21.94
C ILE A 580 13.41 7.23 22.45
N ASP A 581 13.14 6.17 23.19
CA ASP A 581 11.88 5.92 23.90
C ASP A 581 10.62 6.05 23.01
N GLY A 582 10.72 5.49 21.80
CA GLY A 582 9.62 5.51 20.82
C GLY A 582 9.47 6.85 20.09
N VAL A 583 10.47 7.73 20.14
CA VAL A 583 10.51 9.00 19.42
C VAL A 583 11.75 9.07 18.52
N MET A 584 11.52 9.36 17.25
CA MET A 584 12.55 9.75 16.31
C MET A 584 12.88 11.23 16.50
N VAL A 585 14.15 11.54 16.77
CA VAL A 585 14.71 12.90 16.79
C VAL A 585 15.53 13.07 15.52
N SER A 586 14.99 13.84 14.58
CA SER A 586 15.61 14.08 13.27
C SER A 586 15.97 15.56 13.10
N VAL A 587 17.00 15.85 12.31
CA VAL A 587 17.48 17.21 12.09
C VAL A 587 17.78 17.37 10.61
N ASP A 588 17.19 18.38 9.97
CA ASP A 588 17.46 18.65 8.55
C ASP A 588 18.59 19.66 8.36
N LYS A 589 19.16 19.67 7.15
CA LYS A 589 20.03 20.73 6.66
C LYS A 589 19.19 21.82 6.00
N ASN A 590 19.48 23.08 6.31
CA ASN A 590 18.90 24.22 5.60
C ASN A 590 19.50 24.36 4.19
N TRP A 591 19.14 23.44 3.30
CA TRP A 591 19.73 23.31 1.97
C TRP A 591 19.16 24.29 0.95
N LEU A 592 18.00 24.89 1.23
CA LEU A 592 17.34 25.87 0.36
C LEU A 592 17.86 27.29 0.51
N ASP A 593 18.52 27.61 1.63
CA ASP A 593 19.10 28.93 1.87
C ASP A 593 20.40 29.11 1.07
N ILE A 594 20.31 29.95 0.04
CA ILE A 594 21.39 30.24 -0.89
C ILE A 594 22.54 31.02 -0.25
N THR A 595 22.29 31.76 0.84
CA THR A 595 23.30 32.57 1.52
C THR A 595 24.35 31.72 2.23
N ASN A 596 23.98 30.47 2.55
CA ASN A 596 24.90 29.49 3.10
C ASN A 596 25.84 28.93 2.04
N ARG A 597 25.61 29.10 0.72
CA ARG A 597 26.38 28.41 -0.32
C ARG A 597 27.60 29.21 -0.78
N LYS A 598 28.78 28.99 -0.15
CA LYS A 598 30.08 29.47 -0.65
C LYS A 598 30.91 28.37 -1.35
N GLY A 599 30.36 27.18 -1.53
CA GLY A 599 31.02 26.03 -2.17
C GLY A 599 30.20 24.74 -2.11
N LYS A 600 30.87 23.57 -2.08
CA LYS A 600 30.25 22.24 -2.01
C LYS A 600 29.82 21.79 -0.60
N GLN A 601 30.14 22.56 0.46
CA GLN A 601 30.09 22.08 1.85
C GLN A 601 29.67 23.13 2.88
N ASP A 602 28.49 23.73 2.74
CA ASP A 602 28.09 24.79 3.69
C ASP A 602 26.59 24.72 4.03
N TYR A 603 26.18 23.76 4.87
CA TYR A 603 24.79 23.68 5.34
C TYR A 603 24.71 23.90 6.84
N LYS A 604 23.87 24.83 7.27
CA LYS A 604 23.46 24.96 8.68
C LYS A 604 22.34 23.97 9.00
N LEU A 605 22.22 23.59 10.26
CA LEU A 605 21.14 22.71 10.73
C LEU A 605 19.86 23.50 11.02
N GLN A 606 18.73 22.89 10.71
CA GLN A 606 17.41 23.34 11.16
C GLN A 606 17.14 22.85 12.59
N PRO A 607 16.11 23.36 13.28
CA PRO A 607 15.66 22.80 14.54
C PRO A 607 15.32 21.31 14.42
N ALA A 608 15.52 20.57 15.51
CA ALA A 608 15.13 19.18 15.57
C ALA A 608 13.60 19.00 15.42
N VAL A 609 13.22 17.95 14.69
CA VAL A 609 11.85 17.50 14.52
C VAL A 609 11.68 16.19 15.28
N PHE A 610 10.67 16.15 16.15
CA PHE A 610 10.27 14.97 16.88
C PHE A 610 9.16 14.25 16.13
N SER A 611 9.26 12.93 16.02
CA SER A 611 8.20 12.10 15.42
C SER A 611 7.99 10.82 16.20
N ASP A 612 6.75 10.38 16.27
CA ASP A 612 6.40 9.06 16.77
C ASP A 612 6.92 7.95 15.85
N VAL A 613 7.62 6.95 16.39
CA VAL A 613 8.18 5.85 15.58
C VAL A 613 7.14 4.82 15.14
N TYR A 614 5.99 4.76 15.82
CA TYR A 614 4.94 3.77 15.56
C TYR A 614 3.82 4.33 14.67
N THR A 615 3.66 5.65 14.62
CA THR A 615 2.60 6.30 13.83
C THR A 615 3.09 7.30 12.79
N GLY A 616 4.38 7.64 12.77
CA GLY A 616 4.96 8.66 11.89
C GLY A 616 4.45 10.08 12.16
N ARG A 617 3.80 10.32 13.30
CA ARG A 617 3.19 11.60 13.62
C ARG A 617 4.28 12.55 14.11
N VAL A 618 4.45 13.68 13.43
CA VAL A 618 5.25 14.80 13.93
C VAL A 618 4.64 15.29 15.25
N LEU A 619 5.49 15.37 16.28
CA LEU A 619 5.13 15.74 17.64
C LEU A 619 5.47 17.20 17.89
N ASP A 620 4.62 17.88 18.67
CA ASP A 620 5.07 19.13 19.29
C ASP A 620 6.18 18.82 20.31
N ALA A 621 7.13 19.75 20.49
CA ALA A 621 8.26 19.53 21.40
C ALA A 621 7.82 19.17 22.83
N ALA A 622 6.70 19.74 23.29
CA ALA A 622 6.11 19.45 24.61
C ALA A 622 5.52 18.03 24.73
N GLU A 623 5.23 17.35 23.62
CA GLU A 623 4.78 15.95 23.62
C GLU A 623 5.96 14.97 23.69
N ALA A 624 7.15 15.39 23.29
CA ALA A 624 8.33 14.53 23.30
C ALA A 624 8.81 14.29 24.75
N PRO A 625 9.14 13.05 25.14
CA PRO A 625 9.70 12.75 26.46
C PRO A 625 10.97 13.56 26.73
N ALA A 626 11.21 13.92 28.00
CA ALA A 626 12.41 14.65 28.41
C ALA A 626 13.71 13.94 27.99
N SER A 627 13.70 12.59 28.00
CA SER A 627 14.81 11.78 27.49
C SER A 627 15.12 12.10 26.03
N SER A 628 14.11 12.20 25.16
CA SER A 628 14.28 12.53 23.74
C SER A 628 14.69 13.99 23.52
N GLN A 629 14.14 14.91 24.32
CA GLN A 629 14.49 16.33 24.25
C GLN A 629 15.98 16.58 24.55
N SER A 630 16.60 15.79 25.44
CA SER A 630 18.04 15.91 25.71
C SER A 630 18.93 15.64 24.48
N PHE A 631 18.41 14.95 23.45
CA PHE A 631 19.13 14.65 22.21
C PHE A 631 18.84 15.62 21.06
N SER A 632 18.00 16.65 21.28
CA SER A 632 17.55 17.57 20.23
C SER A 632 18.44 18.81 20.07
N GLN A 633 19.39 19.04 20.98
CA GLN A 633 20.28 20.19 20.93
C GLN A 633 21.27 20.05 19.77
N VAL A 634 21.30 21.06 18.90
CA VAL A 634 22.24 21.17 17.78
C VAL A 634 22.76 22.60 17.68
N ASP A 635 24.03 22.74 17.32
CA ASP A 635 24.61 24.04 16.97
C ASP A 635 24.16 24.43 15.57
N ARG A 636 23.30 25.46 15.50
CA ARG A 636 22.69 25.94 14.26
C ARG A 636 23.58 26.91 13.49
N GLU A 637 24.58 27.49 14.14
CA GLU A 637 25.53 28.40 13.49
C GLU A 637 26.73 27.66 12.91
N LYS A 638 27.05 26.49 13.48
CA LYS A 638 28.08 25.61 12.94
C LYS A 638 27.70 25.05 11.57
N VAL A 639 28.54 25.36 10.60
CA VAL A 639 28.52 24.76 9.28
C VAL A 639 28.79 23.26 9.38
N GLN A 640 27.93 22.46 8.76
CA GLN A 640 28.05 21.01 8.74
C GLN A 640 28.81 20.54 7.51
N GLN A 641 29.55 19.43 7.66
CA GLN A 641 30.12 18.69 6.55
C GLN A 641 29.06 18.34 5.50
N SER A 642 29.46 18.24 4.23
CA SER A 642 28.52 17.98 3.13
C SER A 642 27.77 16.66 3.29
N GLN A 643 28.44 15.58 3.72
CA GLN A 643 27.89 14.23 3.87
C GLN A 643 28.35 13.60 5.20
N TYR A 644 27.51 12.75 5.80
CA TYR A 644 27.89 11.93 6.95
C TYR A 644 28.15 10.50 6.47
N ARG A 645 29.20 9.86 6.98
CA ARG A 645 29.62 8.52 6.60
C ARG A 645 29.88 7.65 7.83
N PRO A 646 29.64 6.33 7.73
CA PRO A 646 30.14 5.39 8.72
C PRO A 646 31.65 5.52 8.87
N PRO A 647 32.20 5.43 10.11
CA PRO A 647 33.66 5.47 10.33
C PRO A 647 34.44 4.36 9.58
N THR A 648 33.76 3.28 9.19
CA THR A 648 34.35 2.14 8.48
C THR A 648 34.46 2.35 6.96
N GLN A 649 33.83 3.39 6.40
CA GLN A 649 33.84 3.65 4.97
C GLN A 649 35.12 4.39 4.54
N LYS A 650 35.94 3.73 3.72
CA LYS A 650 37.20 4.30 3.19
C LYS A 650 37.04 5.00 1.84
N ASP A 651 36.14 4.51 0.96
CA ASP A 651 35.91 5.05 -0.38
C ASP A 651 34.58 5.81 -0.49
N ASP A 652 34.62 7.02 -1.04
CA ASP A 652 33.51 7.97 -0.98
C ASP A 652 32.32 7.68 -1.92
N TRP A 653 32.53 6.95 -3.01
CA TRP A 653 31.58 6.95 -4.15
C TRP A 653 31.18 5.57 -4.70
N LYS A 654 31.99 4.53 -4.49
CA LYS A 654 31.72 3.16 -4.91
C LYS A 654 32.32 2.16 -3.90
N PRO A 655 31.74 2.04 -2.69
CA PRO A 655 32.24 1.10 -1.70
C PRO A 655 32.20 -0.32 -2.28
N ALA A 656 33.19 -1.14 -1.96
CA ALA A 656 33.22 -2.56 -2.29
C ALA A 656 31.97 -3.29 -1.76
N ALA A 657 31.71 -4.48 -2.29
CA ALA A 657 30.67 -5.35 -1.76
C ALA A 657 30.95 -5.65 -0.27
N PRO A 658 29.94 -5.58 0.59
CA PRO A 658 30.11 -5.77 2.03
C PRO A 658 30.43 -7.22 2.36
N VAL A 659 31.32 -7.39 3.34
CA VAL A 659 31.63 -8.68 3.96
C VAL A 659 31.47 -8.51 5.47
N ALA A 660 30.44 -9.13 6.05
CA ALA A 660 30.08 -8.93 7.46
C ALA A 660 30.39 -10.18 8.30
N GLY A 661 31.68 -10.44 8.53
CA GLY A 661 32.16 -11.62 9.25
C GLY A 661 32.08 -12.90 8.40
N THR A 662 31.83 -14.04 9.04
CA THR A 662 31.69 -15.35 8.40
C THR A 662 30.27 -15.89 8.53
N ARG A 663 29.90 -16.82 7.63
CA ARG A 663 28.66 -17.60 7.68
C ARG A 663 28.94 -19.07 7.40
N VAL A 664 27.98 -19.92 7.74
CA VAL A 664 27.90 -21.30 7.24
C VAL A 664 27.05 -21.25 5.98
N ASN A 665 27.60 -21.70 4.84
CA ASN A 665 26.89 -21.71 3.58
C ASN A 665 25.64 -22.60 3.71
N PRO A 666 24.42 -22.08 3.45
CA PRO A 666 23.18 -22.82 3.67
C PRO A 666 22.98 -23.99 2.70
N LEU A 667 23.73 -24.03 1.59
CA LEU A 667 23.69 -25.13 0.63
C LEU A 667 24.67 -26.24 0.98
N THR A 668 25.91 -25.91 1.37
CA THR A 668 27.00 -26.89 1.50
C THR A 668 27.42 -27.22 2.94
N GLY A 669 27.07 -26.36 3.92
CA GLY A 669 27.56 -26.47 5.29
C GLY A 669 29.00 -25.97 5.49
N ASP A 670 29.67 -25.48 4.44
CA ASP A 670 31.04 -24.97 4.53
C ASP A 670 31.09 -23.58 5.17
N TYR A 671 32.16 -23.28 5.89
CA TYR A 671 32.42 -21.92 6.39
C TYR A 671 32.94 -21.02 5.26
N GLU A 672 32.34 -19.84 5.11
CA GLU A 672 32.76 -18.85 4.12
C GLU A 672 32.63 -17.41 4.65
N PRO A 673 33.33 -16.44 4.05
CA PRO A 673 33.04 -15.03 4.30
C PRO A 673 31.57 -14.73 4.02
N ARG A 674 30.91 -13.98 4.92
CA ARG A 674 29.54 -13.52 4.73
C ARG A 674 29.53 -12.35 3.75
N ALA A 675 29.68 -12.68 2.47
CA ALA A 675 29.57 -11.74 1.35
C ALA A 675 28.14 -11.76 0.80
N PHE A 676 27.60 -10.60 0.45
CA PHE A 676 26.26 -10.48 -0.11
C PHE A 676 26.18 -9.37 -1.17
N PRO A 677 25.21 -9.45 -2.11
CA PRO A 677 25.13 -8.49 -3.21
C PRO A 677 24.88 -7.07 -2.73
N LYS A 678 25.68 -6.14 -3.21
CA LYS A 678 25.42 -4.69 -3.15
C LYS A 678 25.70 -4.13 -4.52
N SER A 679 24.71 -3.49 -5.13
CA SER A 679 24.87 -2.89 -6.45
C SER A 679 25.52 -1.50 -6.35
N TYR A 680 24.72 -0.43 -6.23
CA TYR A 680 25.20 0.95 -6.11
C TYR A 680 24.63 1.63 -4.86
N GLY A 681 25.48 2.39 -4.18
CA GLY A 681 25.08 3.17 -3.02
C GLY A 681 26.29 3.78 -2.34
N CYS A 682 26.21 5.08 -2.05
CA CYS A 682 27.32 5.84 -1.51
C CYS A 682 27.50 5.73 0.02
N ASP A 683 26.57 5.10 0.74
CA ASP A 683 26.56 5.04 2.21
C ASP A 683 27.40 3.92 2.81
N GLY A 684 28.10 3.11 2.01
CA GLY A 684 29.01 2.04 2.47
C GLY A 684 28.29 0.83 3.08
N GLY A 685 27.14 1.05 3.70
CA GLY A 685 26.45 0.14 4.59
C GLY A 685 26.95 0.24 6.03
N PHE A 686 26.12 -0.19 6.97
CA PHE A 686 26.45 -0.21 8.39
C PHE A 686 25.90 -1.46 9.10
N ASP A 687 26.71 -2.03 9.99
CA ASP A 687 26.37 -3.21 10.78
C ASP A 687 25.81 -2.80 12.14
N TYR A 688 24.50 -2.95 12.33
CA TYR A 688 23.82 -2.63 13.57
C TYR A 688 23.83 -3.78 14.59
N GLY A 689 24.46 -4.92 14.29
CA GLY A 689 24.52 -6.09 15.18
C GLY A 689 23.79 -7.28 14.60
N HIS A 690 22.46 -7.24 14.51
CA HIS A 690 21.67 -8.29 13.83
C HIS A 690 21.44 -7.99 12.34
N LEU A 691 21.22 -6.72 12.00
CA LEU A 691 21.02 -6.27 10.63
C LEU A 691 22.23 -5.51 10.10
N TYR A 692 22.56 -5.78 8.85
CA TYR A 692 23.39 -4.90 8.04
C TYR A 692 22.48 -4.10 7.11
N THR A 693 22.57 -2.77 7.13
CA THR A 693 21.70 -1.89 6.34
C THR A 693 22.51 -1.06 5.37
N MET A 694 21.97 -0.74 4.20
CA MET A 694 22.73 -0.07 3.15
C MET A 694 21.83 0.51 2.06
N ARG A 695 22.43 1.31 1.18
CA ARG A 695 21.90 1.58 -0.15
C ARG A 695 22.44 0.56 -1.15
N SER A 696 21.52 -0.17 -1.78
CA SER A 696 21.79 -1.07 -2.91
C SER A 696 20.76 -0.79 -3.99
N GLY A 697 20.97 0.28 -4.76
CA GLY A 697 20.00 0.86 -5.70
C GLY A 697 18.89 1.61 -4.96
N THR A 698 18.15 0.91 -4.11
CA THR A 698 17.13 1.42 -3.19
C THR A 698 17.57 1.22 -1.73
N ALA A 699 16.75 1.60 -0.76
CA ALA A 699 16.99 1.22 0.63
C ALA A 699 17.03 -0.32 0.75
N ALA A 700 18.02 -0.88 1.43
CA ALA A 700 18.20 -2.34 1.51
C ALA A 700 18.80 -2.78 2.84
N PHE A 701 18.62 -4.05 3.17
CA PHE A 701 19.21 -4.66 4.35
C PHE A 701 19.50 -6.15 4.15
N TYR A 702 20.29 -6.71 5.07
CA TYR A 702 20.62 -8.12 5.20
C TYR A 702 20.44 -8.51 6.68
N ASP A 703 19.62 -9.52 6.96
CA ASP A 703 19.46 -10.08 8.31
C ASP A 703 20.49 -11.20 8.52
N LYS A 704 21.44 -10.97 9.43
CA LYS A 704 22.54 -11.91 9.69
C LYS A 704 22.12 -13.15 10.46
N ARG A 705 20.95 -13.14 11.12
CA ARG A 705 20.41 -14.33 11.79
C ARG A 705 19.87 -15.33 10.77
N LEU A 706 19.34 -14.81 9.67
CA LEU A 706 18.79 -15.62 8.57
C LEU A 706 19.79 -15.87 7.46
N ASP A 707 20.90 -15.14 7.38
CA ASP A 707 21.66 -15.02 6.14
C ASP A 707 20.75 -14.78 4.93
N SER A 708 19.89 -13.76 5.06
CA SER A 708 18.70 -13.56 4.21
C SER A 708 18.99 -13.34 2.73
N GLY A 709 20.22 -13.00 2.36
CA GLY A 709 20.50 -12.29 1.12
C GLY A 709 20.11 -10.81 1.22
N THR A 710 20.33 -10.06 0.15
CA THR A 710 20.02 -8.64 0.11
C THR A 710 18.54 -8.43 -0.19
N ILE A 711 17.82 -7.93 0.81
CA ILE A 711 16.41 -7.55 0.69
C ILE A 711 16.33 -6.07 0.38
N HIS A 712 15.54 -5.73 -0.64
CA HIS A 712 15.36 -4.35 -1.10
C HIS A 712 14.00 -3.82 -0.68
N ILE A 713 14.00 -2.67 -0.02
CA ILE A 713 12.82 -1.87 0.27
C ILE A 713 12.62 -0.98 -0.94
N SER A 714 11.84 -1.45 -1.91
CA SER A 714 11.62 -0.71 -3.15
C SER A 714 10.62 0.42 -2.99
N GLY A 715 10.83 1.49 -3.76
CA GLY A 715 10.05 2.72 -3.67
C GLY A 715 10.86 3.89 -3.13
N PRO A 716 11.35 3.82 -1.87
CA PRO A 716 12.13 4.89 -1.26
C PRO A 716 13.62 4.75 -1.54
N ARG A 717 14.25 5.86 -1.93
CA ARG A 717 15.70 6.03 -1.86
C ARG A 717 16.20 6.21 -0.41
N SER A 718 17.19 5.44 0.02
CA SER A 718 18.01 5.82 1.19
C SER A 718 18.96 6.98 0.85
N GLY A 719 19.21 7.85 1.84
CA GLY A 719 20.08 9.02 1.71
C GLY A 719 21.53 8.66 1.36
N CYS A 720 22.36 9.69 1.16
CA CYS A 720 23.81 9.48 1.15
C CYS A 720 24.34 9.08 2.54
N THR A 721 23.65 9.52 3.59
CA THR A 721 23.77 8.98 4.94
C THR A 721 22.83 7.78 5.02
N SER A 722 23.33 6.59 5.40
CA SER A 722 22.44 5.42 5.63
C SER A 722 21.37 5.82 6.63
N SER A 723 20.12 5.64 6.24
CA SER A 723 18.91 6.09 6.95
C SER A 723 18.04 4.91 7.36
N VAL A 724 18.47 3.67 7.11
CA VAL A 724 17.73 2.46 7.46
C VAL A 724 18.23 1.99 8.83
N ILE A 725 17.43 2.17 9.88
CA ILE A 725 17.91 2.07 11.27
C ILE A 725 16.97 1.17 12.10
N PRO A 726 17.46 0.03 12.62
CA PRO A 726 16.71 -0.81 13.55
C PRO A 726 16.71 -0.17 14.95
N ALA A 727 15.54 0.19 15.48
CA ALA A 727 15.41 0.71 16.84
C ALA A 727 13.94 0.72 17.29
N ASN A 728 13.74 0.67 18.61
CA ASN A 728 12.41 0.66 19.25
C ASN A 728 11.47 -0.41 18.69
N GLY A 729 12.01 -1.57 18.32
CA GLY A 729 11.25 -2.72 17.84
C GLY A 729 10.75 -2.63 16.39
N VAL A 730 11.17 -1.62 15.63
CA VAL A 730 10.79 -1.41 14.23
C VAL A 730 12.01 -1.07 13.37
N LEU A 731 11.93 -1.36 12.06
CA LEU A 731 12.94 -0.91 11.10
C LEU A 731 12.52 0.43 10.53
N ASN A 732 13.20 1.50 10.95
CA ASN A 732 12.87 2.86 10.57
C ASN A 732 13.59 3.23 9.27
N VAL A 733 12.87 3.87 8.35
CA VAL A 733 13.39 4.40 7.08
C VAL A 733 12.97 5.88 6.93
N PRO A 734 13.52 6.78 7.75
CA PRO A 734 13.45 8.23 7.53
C PRO A 734 13.89 8.57 6.11
N TYR A 735 13.14 9.44 5.44
CA TYR A 735 13.29 9.61 4.00
C TYR A 735 14.22 10.77 3.63
N PHE A 736 15.46 10.43 3.30
CA PHE A 736 16.52 11.39 2.97
C PHE A 736 16.63 11.56 1.45
N TYR A 737 15.71 12.33 0.87
CA TYR A 737 15.56 12.47 -0.58
C TYR A 737 15.58 13.90 -1.10
N GLU A 738 15.19 14.89 -0.29
CA GLU A 738 15.06 16.25 -0.79
C GLU A 738 16.38 16.76 -1.41
N GLY A 739 16.24 17.59 -2.45
CA GLY A 739 17.36 18.02 -3.29
C GLY A 739 17.86 16.95 -4.27
N CYS A 740 17.12 15.84 -4.46
CA CYS A 740 17.35 14.83 -5.48
C CYS A 740 16.35 14.92 -6.63
N SER A 741 16.78 14.52 -7.84
CA SER A 741 15.95 14.43 -9.04
C SER A 741 15.70 12.99 -9.52
N CYS A 742 16.14 11.98 -8.76
CA CYS A 742 15.91 10.58 -9.12
C CYS A 742 14.41 10.25 -8.98
N SER A 743 13.82 9.62 -9.99
CA SER A 743 12.39 9.33 -10.06
C SER A 743 11.92 8.12 -9.23
N TYR A 744 12.54 7.86 -8.07
CA TYR A 744 12.13 6.76 -7.18
C TYR A 744 10.63 6.88 -6.83
N PRO A 745 9.83 5.81 -7.00
CA PRO A 745 8.39 5.97 -7.06
C PRO A 745 7.76 6.37 -5.72
N LEU A 746 8.38 6.10 -4.56
CA LEU A 746 7.76 6.42 -3.26
C LEU A 746 8.61 7.42 -2.49
N PRO A 747 8.45 8.74 -2.74
CA PRO A 747 9.23 9.75 -2.06
C PRO A 747 8.74 10.05 -0.63
N MET A 748 8.72 9.06 0.26
CA MET A 748 8.16 9.19 1.61
C MET A 748 8.90 8.36 2.67
N ALA A 749 8.77 8.77 3.93
CA ALA A 749 9.29 8.05 5.09
C ALA A 749 8.35 6.91 5.47
N LEU A 750 8.93 5.88 6.07
CA LEU A 750 8.18 4.75 6.61
C LEU A 750 8.88 4.13 7.82
N SER A 751 8.13 3.34 8.57
CA SER A 751 8.70 2.29 9.41
C SER A 751 8.08 0.94 9.05
N LEU A 752 8.85 -0.11 9.26
CA LEU A 752 8.45 -1.48 9.02
C LEU A 752 8.39 -2.26 10.34
N VAL A 753 7.43 -3.19 10.43
CA VAL A 753 7.28 -4.12 11.55
C VAL A 753 7.57 -5.54 11.10
N SER A 754 8.17 -6.35 11.98
CA SER A 754 8.40 -7.77 11.72
C SER A 754 7.06 -8.49 11.53
N LEU A 755 7.00 -9.36 10.52
CA LEU A 755 5.84 -10.19 10.20
C LEU A 755 6.20 -11.67 10.33
N PRO A 756 5.21 -12.56 10.48
CA PRO A 756 5.46 -14.00 10.54
C PRO A 756 6.22 -14.51 9.30
N PRO A 757 7.03 -15.59 9.41
CA PRO A 757 7.75 -16.19 8.28
C PRO A 757 6.87 -16.64 7.09
N THR A 758 5.54 -16.70 7.28
CA THR A 758 4.57 -16.95 6.20
C THR A 758 4.36 -15.75 5.28
N PHE A 759 4.69 -14.52 5.71
CA PHE A 759 4.58 -13.32 4.88
C PHE A 759 5.58 -13.35 3.73
N GLU A 760 5.22 -12.86 2.56
CA GLU A 760 6.06 -12.86 1.36
C GLU A 760 7.17 -11.82 1.41
N GLN A 761 8.42 -12.24 1.19
CA GLN A 761 9.54 -11.34 1.01
C GLN A 761 10.65 -12.05 0.24
N TRP A 762 11.23 -11.36 -0.74
CA TRP A 762 12.23 -11.91 -1.65
C TRP A 762 13.57 -11.18 -1.52
N ALA A 763 14.64 -11.92 -1.76
CA ALA A 763 16.00 -11.43 -1.68
C ALA A 763 16.83 -11.84 -2.90
N ALA A 764 17.90 -11.09 -3.16
CA ALA A 764 18.98 -11.52 -4.02
C ALA A 764 20.07 -12.11 -3.13
N TRP A 765 20.25 -13.44 -3.13
CA TRP A 765 21.11 -14.10 -2.16
C TRP A 765 22.61 -13.99 -2.48
N GLY A 766 22.95 -14.01 -3.77
CA GLY A 766 24.31 -13.89 -4.28
C GLY A 766 24.74 -15.06 -5.16
N SER A 767 25.62 -14.77 -6.13
CA SER A 767 26.11 -15.77 -7.06
C SER A 767 27.13 -16.70 -6.40
N VAL A 768 26.92 -18.00 -6.55
CA VAL A 768 27.91 -19.05 -6.25
C VAL A 768 28.11 -19.86 -7.52
N ALA A 769 29.37 -20.03 -7.93
CA ALA A 769 29.72 -20.78 -9.13
C ALA A 769 29.36 -22.27 -8.98
N THR A 770 28.90 -22.90 -10.05
CA THR A 770 28.52 -24.32 -10.07
C THR A 770 29.66 -25.23 -9.60
N SER A 771 30.91 -24.92 -9.96
CA SER A 771 32.11 -25.65 -9.51
C SER A 771 32.27 -25.71 -7.99
N ASN A 772 31.71 -24.74 -7.26
CA ASN A 772 31.78 -24.69 -5.81
C ASN A 772 30.63 -25.45 -5.12
N LEU A 773 29.63 -25.90 -5.89
CA LEU A 773 28.44 -26.57 -5.38
C LEU A 773 28.41 -28.06 -5.73
N VAL A 774 28.94 -28.45 -6.90
CA VAL A 774 28.88 -29.85 -7.38
C VAL A 774 29.46 -30.82 -6.36
N GLY A 775 28.64 -31.80 -5.94
CA GLY A 775 29.00 -32.85 -4.98
C GLY A 775 29.01 -32.38 -3.52
N LYS A 776 28.59 -31.13 -3.24
CA LYS A 776 28.64 -30.52 -1.92
C LYS A 776 27.28 -30.10 -1.37
N ILE A 777 26.23 -30.04 -2.19
CA ILE A 777 24.92 -29.56 -1.73
C ILE A 777 24.31 -30.57 -0.74
N GLU A 778 24.13 -30.15 0.50
CA GLU A 778 23.48 -30.91 1.57
C GLU A 778 22.03 -30.47 1.78
N ARG A 779 21.68 -29.22 1.44
CA ARG A 779 20.33 -28.69 1.63
C ARG A 779 19.97 -27.68 0.56
N ILE A 780 18.79 -27.79 -0.03
CA ILE A 780 18.31 -26.85 -1.04
C ILE A 780 16.79 -26.89 -1.17
N GLY A 781 16.18 -25.73 -1.43
CA GLY A 781 14.82 -25.63 -1.95
C GLY A 781 14.84 -25.09 -3.38
N ILE A 782 14.02 -25.63 -4.27
CA ILE A 782 13.73 -25.07 -5.58
C ILE A 782 12.30 -24.55 -5.54
N ASN A 783 12.10 -23.26 -5.76
CA ASN A 783 10.79 -22.63 -5.83
C ASN A 783 10.49 -22.24 -7.29
N PHE A 784 9.61 -23.01 -7.94
CA PHE A 784 9.34 -22.85 -9.36
C PHE A 784 8.50 -21.60 -9.59
N GLY A 785 8.92 -20.74 -10.52
CA GLY A 785 8.22 -19.49 -10.86
C GLY A 785 8.37 -18.35 -9.86
N ALA A 786 9.05 -18.54 -8.73
CA ALA A 786 9.23 -17.49 -7.73
C ALA A 786 10.05 -16.30 -8.25
N PRO A 787 9.77 -15.07 -7.79
CA PRO A 787 10.45 -13.88 -8.27
C PRO A 787 11.83 -13.65 -7.65
N GLY A 788 12.21 -14.40 -6.61
CA GLY A 788 13.52 -14.28 -5.96
C GLY A 788 13.83 -15.39 -4.97
N ASP A 789 15.01 -15.31 -4.37
CA ASP A 789 15.47 -16.31 -3.40
C ASP A 789 14.96 -15.99 -2.00
N ARG A 790 14.87 -17.01 -1.16
CA ARG A 790 14.46 -16.85 0.24
C ARG A 790 14.98 -17.98 1.11
N ARG A 791 15.39 -17.67 2.35
CA ARG A 791 15.75 -18.69 3.34
C ARG A 791 14.66 -18.85 4.40
N THR A 792 14.46 -20.08 4.87
CA THR A 792 13.68 -20.41 6.08
C THR A 792 14.52 -20.23 7.36
N ASP A 793 13.87 -20.28 8.52
CA ASP A 793 14.52 -20.07 9.83
C ASP A 793 15.52 -21.20 10.16
N ASP A 794 15.17 -22.47 9.90
CA ASP A 794 16.07 -23.60 10.18
C ASP A 794 17.05 -23.90 9.04
N GLY A 795 16.98 -23.15 7.95
CA GLY A 795 18.13 -22.92 7.09
C GLY A 795 18.04 -23.39 5.64
N THR A 796 16.90 -23.88 5.15
CA THR A 796 16.74 -24.17 3.71
C THR A 796 16.79 -22.87 2.92
N LEU A 797 17.77 -22.74 2.02
CA LEU A 797 17.78 -21.70 1.00
C LEU A 797 16.95 -22.17 -0.20
N TRP A 798 15.81 -21.50 -0.41
CA TRP A 798 14.93 -21.69 -1.56
C TRP A 798 15.39 -20.77 -2.70
N LEU A 799 15.80 -21.38 -3.80
CA LEU A 799 16.21 -20.70 -5.02
C LEU A 799 15.02 -20.50 -5.95
N ALA A 800 14.88 -19.29 -6.50
CA ALA A 800 13.94 -19.05 -7.59
C ALA A 800 14.37 -19.83 -8.84
N TYR A 801 13.43 -20.54 -9.46
CA TYR A 801 13.70 -21.24 -10.72
C TYR A 801 12.58 -21.04 -11.77
N PRO A 802 12.89 -20.52 -12.97
CA PRO A 802 14.20 -19.99 -13.37
C PRO A 802 14.58 -18.75 -12.54
N ALA A 803 15.88 -18.51 -12.39
CA ALA A 803 16.38 -17.42 -11.56
C ALA A 803 16.12 -16.06 -12.25
N VAL A 804 15.13 -15.30 -11.74
CA VAL A 804 14.75 -13.96 -12.24
C VAL A 804 14.97 -12.84 -11.22
N GLY A 805 15.27 -13.19 -9.95
CA GLY A 805 15.37 -12.26 -8.81
C GLY A 805 16.75 -11.67 -8.55
N GLY A 806 17.62 -11.63 -9.57
CA GLY A 806 18.99 -11.16 -9.45
C GLY A 806 20.02 -12.27 -9.15
N PRO A 807 21.18 -11.92 -8.58
CA PRO A 807 22.24 -12.88 -8.26
C PRO A 807 21.77 -14.00 -7.33
N SER A 808 21.87 -15.23 -7.81
CA SER A 808 21.49 -16.48 -7.13
C SER A 808 22.59 -17.53 -7.33
N PRO A 809 22.77 -18.49 -6.39
CA PRO A 809 23.58 -19.68 -6.60
C PRO A 809 23.24 -20.40 -7.91
N LYS A 810 24.27 -20.87 -8.63
CA LYS A 810 24.12 -21.52 -9.95
C LYS A 810 24.05 -23.04 -9.80
N VAL A 811 22.86 -23.54 -9.52
CA VAL A 811 22.55 -24.98 -9.43
C VAL A 811 22.07 -25.49 -10.78
N ASP A 812 22.53 -26.68 -11.18
CA ASP A 812 22.09 -27.35 -12.41
C ASP A 812 20.75 -28.06 -12.14
N VAL A 813 19.68 -27.41 -12.59
CA VAL A 813 18.32 -27.94 -12.58
C VAL A 813 17.87 -28.10 -14.02
N ARG A 814 17.43 -29.29 -14.37
CA ARG A 814 16.99 -29.67 -15.73
C ARG A 814 15.53 -30.05 -15.70
N THR A 815 14.76 -29.57 -16.67
CA THR A 815 13.33 -29.87 -16.78
C THR A 815 13.02 -30.56 -18.11
N GLU A 816 12.02 -31.44 -18.09
CA GLU A 816 11.42 -32.02 -19.28
C GLU A 816 9.91 -31.73 -19.21
N PRO A 817 9.31 -31.07 -20.23
CA PRO A 817 9.98 -30.40 -21.35
C PRO A 817 10.93 -29.29 -20.85
N ALA A 818 11.90 -28.89 -21.69
CA ALA A 818 12.95 -27.92 -21.29
C ALA A 818 12.42 -26.52 -20.95
N ALA A 819 11.23 -26.17 -21.45
CA ALA A 819 10.56 -24.90 -21.20
C ALA A 819 9.09 -25.16 -20.80
N PRO A 820 8.84 -25.63 -19.56
CA PRO A 820 7.48 -25.82 -19.06
C PRO A 820 6.85 -24.46 -18.71
N GLU A 821 5.55 -24.46 -18.41
CA GLU A 821 4.80 -23.22 -18.09
C GLU A 821 4.99 -22.85 -16.61
N TYR A 822 5.81 -21.84 -16.34
CA TYR A 822 5.95 -21.27 -15.00
C TYR A 822 4.85 -20.25 -14.70
N PHE A 823 4.40 -20.19 -13.46
CA PHE A 823 3.48 -19.16 -12.99
C PHE A 823 3.89 -18.63 -11.61
N TYR A 824 3.44 -17.41 -11.34
CA TYR A 824 3.53 -16.77 -10.03
C TYR A 824 2.21 -16.09 -9.74
N ARG A 825 1.78 -16.19 -8.48
CA ARG A 825 0.77 -15.35 -7.86
C ARG A 825 1.32 -14.82 -6.55
N HIS A 826 0.79 -13.70 -6.07
CA HIS A 826 1.15 -13.23 -4.74
C HIS A 826 0.59 -14.19 -3.67
N SER A 827 1.37 -14.53 -2.66
CA SER A 827 0.98 -15.50 -1.62
C SER A 827 -0.15 -15.05 -0.71
N VAL A 828 -0.57 -13.78 -0.80
CA VAL A 828 -1.81 -13.30 -0.17
C VAL A 828 -3.05 -14.09 -0.62
N TRP A 829 -2.98 -14.75 -1.78
CA TRP A 829 -4.06 -15.59 -2.28
C TRP A 829 -4.13 -16.99 -1.67
N ILE A 830 -3.09 -17.43 -0.95
CA ILE A 830 -3.08 -18.74 -0.30
C ILE A 830 -4.01 -18.72 0.91
N GLU A 831 -4.95 -19.66 0.93
CA GLU A 831 -6.05 -19.71 1.90
C GLU A 831 -5.77 -20.66 3.05
N GLY A 832 -4.77 -21.53 2.96
CA GLY A 832 -4.39 -22.42 4.04
C GLY A 832 -3.56 -23.61 3.57
N GLY A 833 -3.63 -24.70 4.33
CA GLY A 833 -2.91 -25.95 4.03
C GLY A 833 -1.56 -26.05 4.74
N GLU A 834 -0.88 -27.18 4.58
CA GLU A 834 0.40 -27.46 5.25
C GLU A 834 1.58 -27.15 4.33
N GLY A 835 2.23 -26.02 4.57
CA GLY A 835 3.41 -25.56 3.83
C GLY A 835 3.51 -24.05 3.70
N TRP A 836 4.64 -23.58 3.17
CA TRP A 836 4.95 -22.16 3.02
C TRP A 836 4.06 -21.49 1.96
N PRO A 837 3.26 -20.44 2.29
CA PRO A 837 2.43 -19.75 1.30
C PRO A 837 3.20 -19.22 0.10
N TRP A 838 4.38 -18.65 0.32
CA TRP A 838 5.25 -18.10 -0.73
C TRP A 838 5.95 -19.18 -1.58
N VAL A 839 5.94 -20.45 -1.16
CA VAL A 839 6.29 -21.58 -2.05
C VAL A 839 5.05 -22.01 -2.85
N GLY A 840 3.91 -22.13 -2.18
CA GLY A 840 2.67 -22.56 -2.82
C GLY A 840 2.06 -21.57 -3.82
N ALA A 841 2.51 -20.30 -3.82
CA ALA A 841 1.96 -19.25 -4.66
C ALA A 841 2.57 -19.20 -6.07
N SER A 842 3.68 -19.89 -6.29
CA SER A 842 4.34 -20.04 -7.59
C SER A 842 4.51 -21.51 -7.93
N GLY A 843 4.64 -21.82 -9.22
CA GLY A 843 4.90 -23.19 -9.63
C GLY A 843 5.15 -23.37 -11.11
N VAL A 844 5.16 -24.63 -11.52
CA VAL A 844 5.33 -25.05 -12.91
C VAL A 844 4.24 -26.04 -13.31
N LYS A 845 3.62 -25.81 -14.46
CA LYS A 845 2.61 -26.69 -15.07
C LYS A 845 3.19 -27.47 -16.25
N GLY A 846 2.69 -28.68 -16.44
CA GLY A 846 3.09 -29.55 -17.56
C GLY A 846 4.51 -30.12 -17.44
N LEU A 847 5.11 -30.04 -16.24
CA LEU A 847 6.41 -30.64 -15.93
C LEU A 847 6.28 -32.17 -15.95
N GLN A 848 7.07 -32.84 -16.79
CA GLN A 848 7.16 -34.30 -16.84
C GLN A 848 8.30 -34.81 -15.96
N ARG A 849 9.44 -34.12 -15.97
CA ARG A 849 10.59 -34.48 -15.15
C ARG A 849 11.34 -33.25 -14.70
N VAL A 850 11.83 -33.25 -13.47
CA VAL A 850 12.88 -32.33 -13.00
C VAL A 850 14.04 -33.13 -12.40
N THR A 851 15.26 -32.74 -12.75
CA THR A 851 16.50 -33.30 -12.21
C THR A 851 17.31 -32.20 -11.55
N VAL A 852 17.71 -32.40 -10.30
CA VAL A 852 18.63 -31.52 -9.56
C VAL A 852 19.98 -32.20 -9.46
N VAL A 853 21.04 -31.52 -9.90
CA VAL A 853 22.40 -32.05 -9.97
C VAL A 853 23.33 -31.30 -9.00
N GLY A 854 24.34 -32.00 -8.48
CA GLY A 854 25.37 -31.44 -7.61
C GLY A 854 25.14 -31.72 -6.12
N LEU A 855 24.20 -32.59 -5.80
CA LEU A 855 23.97 -33.07 -4.43
C LEU A 855 25.16 -33.88 -3.93
N LYS A 856 25.43 -33.78 -2.63
CA LYS A 856 26.41 -34.63 -1.96
C LYS A 856 25.85 -36.05 -1.81
N PRO A 857 26.59 -37.12 -2.13
CA PRO A 857 26.06 -38.48 -1.97
C PRO A 857 25.56 -38.75 -0.53
N GLY A 858 24.42 -39.40 -0.41
CA GLY A 858 23.79 -39.71 0.88
C GLY A 858 22.28 -39.92 0.81
N ASN A 859 21.66 -40.00 1.99
CA ASN A 859 20.21 -40.10 2.15
C ASN A 859 19.62 -38.73 2.41
N TYR A 860 18.44 -38.48 1.85
CA TYR A 860 17.73 -37.21 1.92
C TYR A 860 16.29 -37.39 2.41
N THR A 861 15.80 -36.38 3.10
CA THR A 861 14.38 -36.08 3.22
C THR A 861 14.01 -35.15 2.06
N VAL A 862 12.98 -35.51 1.31
CA VAL A 862 12.50 -34.76 0.15
C VAL A 862 11.05 -34.36 0.39
N ARG A 863 10.74 -33.08 0.17
CA ARG A 863 9.39 -32.53 0.25
C ARG A 863 8.95 -32.03 -1.11
N LEU A 864 7.82 -32.54 -1.59
CA LEU A 864 7.16 -32.06 -2.80
C LEU A 864 5.97 -31.18 -2.39
N VAL A 865 5.94 -29.95 -2.89
CA VAL A 865 4.92 -28.95 -2.55
C VAL A 865 3.98 -28.75 -3.74
N PHE A 866 2.68 -28.76 -3.46
CA PHE A 866 1.60 -28.61 -4.44
C PHE A 866 0.55 -27.63 -3.93
N THR A 867 -0.02 -26.82 -4.83
CA THR A 867 -1.17 -25.95 -4.56
C THR A 867 -1.95 -25.80 -5.86
N GLU A 868 -3.23 -26.20 -5.91
CA GLU A 868 -4.04 -25.96 -7.12
C GLU A 868 -4.29 -24.43 -7.29
N PRO A 869 -3.70 -23.78 -8.32
CA PRO A 869 -3.71 -22.32 -8.42
C PRO A 869 -4.96 -21.76 -9.10
N ASP A 870 -5.75 -22.62 -9.76
CA ASP A 870 -7.00 -22.23 -10.40
C ASP A 870 -8.15 -22.28 -9.39
N ALA A 871 -8.67 -21.11 -9.03
CA ALA A 871 -9.80 -20.99 -8.11
C ALA A 871 -11.08 -21.68 -8.63
N MET A 872 -11.20 -21.93 -9.93
CA MET A 872 -12.33 -22.62 -10.56
C MET A 872 -12.06 -24.11 -10.80
N ALA A 873 -10.91 -24.63 -10.35
CA ALA A 873 -10.60 -26.05 -10.43
C ALA A 873 -11.67 -26.90 -9.73
N LYS A 874 -11.84 -28.12 -10.25
CA LYS A 874 -12.80 -29.10 -9.73
C LYS A 874 -12.06 -30.40 -9.39
N LEU A 875 -12.66 -31.16 -8.49
CA LEU A 875 -12.23 -32.53 -8.17
C LEU A 875 -11.99 -33.33 -9.47
N GLY A 876 -10.82 -33.95 -9.58
CA GLY A 876 -10.39 -34.75 -10.74
C GLY A 876 -9.95 -33.97 -11.97
N GLY A 877 -9.98 -32.63 -11.93
CA GLY A 877 -9.51 -31.78 -13.03
C GLY A 877 -8.00 -31.87 -13.27
N ARG A 878 -7.24 -32.24 -12.23
CA ARG A 878 -5.79 -32.45 -12.30
C ARG A 878 -5.38 -33.70 -11.53
N LYS A 879 -4.99 -34.75 -12.24
CA LYS A 879 -4.51 -36.01 -11.67
C LYS A 879 -3.22 -36.46 -12.36
N PHE A 880 -2.26 -36.91 -11.57
CA PHE A 880 -1.00 -37.43 -12.09
C PHE A 880 -0.33 -38.39 -11.11
N ALA A 881 0.46 -39.33 -11.63
CA ALA A 881 1.38 -40.11 -10.81
C ALA A 881 2.64 -39.31 -10.51
N ALA A 882 3.27 -39.54 -9.37
CA ALA A 882 4.55 -38.96 -8.99
C ALA A 882 5.55 -40.07 -8.64
N ARG A 883 6.74 -40.00 -9.23
CA ARG A 883 7.89 -40.84 -8.91
C ARG A 883 9.05 -39.98 -8.41
N LEU A 884 9.76 -40.49 -7.41
CA LEU A 884 10.96 -39.90 -6.85
C LEU A 884 12.09 -40.93 -6.97
N GLN A 885 13.12 -40.60 -7.76
CA GLN A 885 14.06 -41.59 -8.30
C GLN A 885 13.27 -42.73 -8.97
N ASP A 886 13.56 -43.98 -8.61
CA ASP A 886 12.88 -45.17 -9.13
C ASP A 886 11.63 -45.57 -8.33
N GLN A 887 11.24 -44.79 -7.32
CA GLN A 887 10.12 -45.11 -6.43
C GLN A 887 8.85 -44.35 -6.80
N THR A 888 7.74 -45.07 -6.97
CA THR A 888 6.42 -44.43 -7.08
C THR A 888 5.96 -43.98 -5.70
N VAL A 889 5.79 -42.67 -5.55
CA VAL A 889 5.44 -42.02 -4.27
C VAL A 889 3.97 -41.57 -4.23
N ALA A 890 3.32 -41.46 -5.38
CA ALA A 890 1.87 -41.32 -5.50
C ALA A 890 1.40 -41.91 -6.84
N GLU A 891 0.44 -42.83 -6.83
CA GLU A 891 -0.08 -43.46 -8.06
C GLU A 891 -1.09 -42.58 -8.80
N SER A 892 -1.87 -41.77 -8.07
CA SER A 892 -2.86 -40.85 -8.65
C SER A 892 -3.10 -39.68 -7.69
N LEU A 893 -2.21 -38.68 -7.75
CA LEU A 893 -2.32 -37.46 -6.95
C LEU A 893 -3.35 -36.51 -7.56
N ASP A 894 -4.41 -36.22 -6.81
CA ASP A 894 -5.35 -35.13 -7.09
C ASP A 894 -5.07 -33.98 -6.12
N VAL A 895 -4.40 -32.93 -6.62
CA VAL A 895 -3.95 -31.80 -5.79
C VAL A 895 -5.14 -31.11 -5.13
N PHE A 896 -6.26 -30.93 -5.85
CA PHE A 896 -7.45 -30.27 -5.31
C PHE A 896 -8.08 -31.10 -4.19
N ALA A 897 -8.17 -32.42 -4.37
CA ALA A 897 -8.73 -33.32 -3.36
C ALA A 897 -7.89 -33.33 -2.08
N GLU A 898 -6.58 -33.46 -2.23
CA GLU A 898 -5.62 -33.58 -1.12
C GLU A 898 -5.47 -32.27 -0.35
N ALA A 899 -5.55 -31.14 -1.05
CA ALA A 899 -5.49 -29.81 -0.44
C ALA A 899 -6.80 -29.39 0.23
N GLY A 900 -7.90 -30.12 -0.02
CA GLY A 900 -9.24 -29.72 0.42
C GLY A 900 -9.80 -28.52 -0.36
N GLY A 901 -9.21 -28.17 -1.50
CA GLY A 901 -9.65 -27.07 -2.36
C GLY A 901 -8.51 -26.37 -3.11
N ALA A 902 -8.86 -25.37 -3.92
CA ALA A 902 -7.89 -24.50 -4.56
C ALA A 902 -7.20 -23.58 -3.54
N MET A 903 -6.00 -23.09 -3.87
CA MET A 903 -5.22 -22.15 -3.05
C MET A 903 -4.86 -22.66 -1.64
N HIS A 904 -4.87 -23.98 -1.43
CA HIS A 904 -4.39 -24.61 -0.20
C HIS A 904 -3.10 -25.37 -0.50
N VAL A 905 -2.08 -25.19 0.35
CA VAL A 905 -0.78 -25.83 0.18
C VAL A 905 -0.83 -27.27 0.70
N VAL A 906 -0.25 -28.20 -0.05
CA VAL A 906 -0.01 -29.58 0.37
C VAL A 906 1.46 -29.87 0.21
N THR A 907 2.08 -30.36 1.27
CA THR A 907 3.47 -30.81 1.25
C THR A 907 3.51 -32.31 1.54
N LYS A 908 4.03 -33.11 0.59
CA LYS A 908 4.29 -34.54 0.81
C LYS A 908 5.76 -34.77 1.11
N GLN A 909 6.06 -35.40 2.25
CA GLN A 909 7.41 -35.64 2.74
C GLN A 909 7.82 -37.11 2.60
N PHE A 910 9.01 -37.35 2.04
CA PHE A 910 9.59 -38.67 1.80
C PHE A 910 10.97 -38.74 2.45
N ALA A 911 11.20 -39.72 3.32
CA ALA A 911 12.47 -39.88 4.02
C ALA A 911 13.32 -40.98 3.39
N LYS A 912 14.63 -40.94 3.66
CA LYS A 912 15.61 -41.97 3.24
C LYS A 912 15.71 -42.15 1.71
N VAL A 913 15.57 -41.05 0.97
CA VAL A 913 15.74 -41.03 -0.49
C VAL A 913 17.23 -41.06 -0.80
N ALA A 914 17.69 -42.12 -1.46
CA ALA A 914 19.11 -42.30 -1.76
C ALA A 914 19.54 -41.47 -3.00
N VAL A 915 20.67 -40.78 -2.86
CA VAL A 915 21.36 -40.07 -3.93
C VAL A 915 22.80 -40.57 -3.98
N THR A 916 23.16 -41.30 -5.04
CA THR A 916 24.48 -41.96 -5.18
C THR A 916 25.40 -41.26 -6.17
N ASP A 917 24.83 -40.72 -7.25
CA ASP A 917 25.57 -40.06 -8.35
C ASP A 917 25.52 -38.53 -8.26
N GLY A 918 24.97 -38.00 -7.16
CA GLY A 918 24.79 -36.56 -6.95
C GLY A 918 23.58 -35.96 -7.68
N THR A 919 22.67 -36.80 -8.18
CA THR A 919 21.44 -36.38 -8.86
C THR A 919 20.18 -36.86 -8.14
N LEU A 920 19.15 -36.01 -8.17
CA LEU A 920 17.81 -36.36 -7.68
C LEU A 920 16.78 -36.04 -8.76
N THR A 921 15.97 -37.02 -9.11
CA THR A 921 14.95 -36.91 -10.15
C THR A 921 13.54 -37.02 -9.57
N VAL A 922 12.65 -36.11 -9.98
CA VAL A 922 11.20 -36.21 -9.78
C VAL A 922 10.55 -36.34 -11.14
N GLN A 923 9.72 -37.35 -11.33
CA GLN A 923 8.92 -37.55 -12.54
C GLN A 923 7.43 -37.45 -12.20
N LEU A 924 6.69 -36.76 -13.05
CA LEU A 924 5.23 -36.60 -12.95
C LEU A 924 4.60 -37.08 -14.25
N ASP A 925 3.69 -38.05 -14.17
CA ASP A 925 2.99 -38.59 -15.34
C ASP A 925 1.52 -38.17 -15.31
N ALA A 926 1.13 -37.31 -16.26
CA ALA A 926 -0.24 -36.81 -16.37
C ALA A 926 -1.24 -37.95 -16.61
N GLN A 927 -2.35 -37.92 -15.86
CA GLN A 927 -3.52 -38.79 -16.07
C GLN A 927 -4.74 -37.96 -16.50
N SER A 928 -4.92 -36.78 -15.92
CA SER A 928 -5.93 -35.79 -16.26
C SER A 928 -5.38 -34.38 -16.02
N GLY A 929 -5.58 -33.45 -16.95
CA GLY A 929 -5.00 -32.11 -16.87
C GLY A 929 -3.46 -32.08 -16.93
N ALA A 930 -2.88 -30.89 -16.88
CA ALA A 930 -1.42 -30.73 -16.83
C ALA A 930 -0.87 -31.12 -15.44
N THR A 931 0.32 -31.71 -15.36
CA THR A 931 1.02 -31.90 -14.08
C THR A 931 1.33 -30.57 -13.40
N LEU A 932 1.64 -30.59 -12.11
CA LEU A 932 1.91 -29.40 -11.31
C LEU A 932 2.98 -29.70 -10.25
N LEU A 933 3.92 -28.77 -10.05
CA LEU A 933 4.83 -28.76 -8.91
C LEU A 933 5.12 -27.31 -8.51
N ASN A 934 4.96 -26.98 -7.23
CA ASN A 934 5.22 -25.62 -6.72
C ASN A 934 6.64 -25.51 -6.17
N GLY A 935 7.06 -26.50 -5.37
CA GLY A 935 8.37 -26.51 -4.75
C GLY A 935 8.94 -27.91 -4.54
N LEU A 936 10.28 -27.99 -4.52
CA LEU A 936 11.06 -29.19 -4.24
C LEU A 936 12.12 -28.85 -3.17
N GLU A 937 11.94 -29.38 -1.97
CA GLU A 937 12.91 -29.23 -0.87
C GLU A 937 13.65 -30.54 -0.64
N ILE A 938 14.98 -30.48 -0.60
CA ILE A 938 15.91 -31.60 -0.50
C ILE A 938 16.83 -31.34 0.67
N ILE A 939 16.74 -32.15 1.72
CA ILE A 939 17.48 -31.95 2.98
C ILE A 939 18.21 -33.25 3.35
N ARG A 940 19.54 -33.20 3.44
CA ARG A 940 20.35 -34.37 3.79
C ARG A 940 19.99 -34.87 5.19
N ALA A 941 19.95 -36.19 5.36
CA ALA A 941 19.64 -36.82 6.63
C ALA A 941 20.58 -36.34 7.73
N GLY A 942 20.02 -36.03 8.91
CA GLY A 942 20.76 -35.50 10.06
C GLY A 942 20.68 -33.97 10.22
N LEU A 943 20.21 -33.24 9.21
CA LEU A 943 19.92 -31.80 9.32
C LEU A 943 18.51 -31.57 9.87
N THR A 944 18.33 -30.46 10.60
CA THR A 944 17.03 -30.02 11.13
C THR A 944 16.05 -29.72 10.00
N LEU A 945 14.81 -30.17 10.14
CA LEU A 945 13.72 -29.84 9.23
C LEU A 945 12.93 -28.65 9.78
N ASP A 946 12.62 -27.67 8.94
CA ASP A 946 11.67 -26.64 9.32
C ASP A 946 10.28 -27.27 9.57
N PRO A 947 9.57 -26.87 10.65
CA PRO A 947 8.17 -27.21 10.81
C PRO A 947 7.35 -26.53 9.70
N LEU A 948 6.49 -27.30 9.04
CA LEU A 948 5.64 -26.76 7.99
C LEU A 948 4.54 -25.90 8.64
N PRO A 949 4.38 -24.64 8.24
CA PRO A 949 3.31 -23.82 8.78
C PRO A 949 1.97 -24.34 8.27
N ASN A 950 0.94 -24.22 9.11
CA ASN A 950 -0.46 -24.39 8.70
C ASN A 950 -1.14 -23.02 8.79
N PRO A 951 -0.94 -22.14 7.78
CA PRO A 951 -1.62 -20.86 7.73
C PRO A 951 -3.12 -21.05 7.90
N ALA A 952 -3.67 -20.45 8.96
CA ALA A 952 -5.12 -20.39 9.13
C ALA A 952 -5.73 -19.60 7.96
N ARG A 953 -6.99 -19.92 7.63
CA ARG A 953 -7.77 -19.17 6.65
C ARG A 953 -7.75 -17.68 7.00
N VAL A 954 -7.30 -16.85 6.06
CA VAL A 954 -7.27 -15.39 6.25
C VAL A 954 -8.69 -14.92 6.59
N PRO A 955 -8.92 -14.33 7.78
CA PRO A 955 -10.24 -13.80 8.14
C PRO A 955 -10.61 -12.67 7.17
N GLY A 956 -11.84 -12.67 6.64
CA GLY A 956 -12.35 -11.52 5.87
C GLY A 956 -12.88 -11.76 4.45
N ARG A 957 -13.09 -13.01 4.01
CA ARG A 957 -13.99 -13.27 2.85
C ARG A 957 -15.43 -12.99 3.28
N MET A 958 -15.90 -11.75 3.12
CA MET A 958 -17.31 -11.46 2.85
C MET A 958 -17.47 -11.10 1.39
#